data_AF-R1EVE9-F1
#
_entry.id   AF-R1EVE9-F1
#
_cell.length_a   1.000
_cell.length_b   1.000
_cell.length_c   1.000
_cell.angle_alpha   90.00
_cell.angle_beta   90.00
_cell.angle_gamma   90.00
#
_symmetry.space_group_name_H-M   'P 1'
#
loop_
_entity.id
_entity.type
_entity.pdbx_description
1 polymer ?
#
loop_
_entity_poly.entity_id
_entity_poly.type
_entity_poly.pdbx_seq_one_letter_code
_entity_poly.pdbx_strand_id
1 'polypeptide(L)'
;MKLRSRRDADQASPGRTGLYDLPHELLDWVISYADPVDFLNLSLVCKSFNRLVVSHLYAEYINTNLQYRRPISNFLLKVALDPNLAHHVRHVELGVWNTKLVFLHPGFRRDVPALPDDQFANLVRAAKQAGLIQPDQDHSRLHPIKKSNDLWCRYGPAYDSDGYDSDDLDELGSDFSDRETPPPRSKPHDDVEFLRCLKRGLEDPQVILLLSSLPRLQELSLRGPHMSQGLPWEKLCSQSLRSLTKIKLAGNSSDSTWDIAELNAIIRLPSLRELHGYMATSDEWDDIVTRTLQIEPATLSLTHINFERCALGNTTIKRLIEGCKALESFSYVAGGRYVGYEQFRAKEVKEHLLKHKTTLKYLALDLSHWDFPRNFKSFKSMTDFSCLEKVVMDYGTLRWRPCHFFAPIAMIQDEGDDDDDEGDVHAANTRPPLPDLLPKSLKELVIFQAPPVIVENLVAFETSCQDQHPHLKSVKIHTTRRKLAKAEDYDRLPGIFEEKGIEYDEPPITLDFPIPQMHDWIMDSKVRRMTRWNPHDKMYQGFPTRLLYRRFCEDVLGENPAANGGPLDPSMNFAYGYEDDLISYLDDQFEDELSDSELDSELDSALDSLEADEDFAQQQTEFDAFVHGATVPTGGNPSAPMGQITTGGLPAIGAAFIAGLNADLDVDEDFDSDTSSEESLADEVDGFYDHDIFDDPEDGVSIDSEDLEAHLGPMSYYEWDDRFF
;
A
#
# COMPACT_ATOMS: atom_id res chain seq x y z
N MET A 1 22.54 36.12 4.17
CA MET A 1 23.18 36.59 5.43
C MET A 1 24.70 36.43 5.33
N LYS A 2 25.50 37.51 5.33
CA LYS A 2 26.97 37.42 5.41
C LYS A 2 27.39 37.47 6.88
N LEU A 3 27.56 36.32 7.51
CA LEU A 3 28.13 36.21 8.85
C LEU A 3 29.63 36.44 8.75
N ARG A 4 30.05 37.68 8.99
CA ARG A 4 31.48 38.03 9.05
C ARG A 4 32.07 37.41 10.31
N SER A 5 32.91 36.37 10.13
CA SER A 5 33.94 35.99 11.08
C SER A 5 34.96 37.14 11.16
N ARG A 6 34.66 38.13 11.99
CA ARG A 6 35.55 39.26 12.25
C ARG A 6 36.17 39.02 13.62
N ARG A 7 37.29 38.31 13.64
CA ARG A 7 38.24 38.30 14.76
C ARG A 7 38.97 39.64 14.80
N ASP A 8 38.27 40.73 15.07
CA ASP A 8 38.89 41.98 15.51
C ASP A 8 38.63 42.07 17.02
N ALA A 9 39.66 41.74 17.80
CA ALA A 9 39.57 41.42 19.22
C ALA A 9 39.43 42.62 20.17
N ASP A 10 39.21 43.85 19.68
CA ASP A 10 39.54 45.03 20.50
C ASP A 10 38.42 46.04 20.79
N GLN A 11 37.14 45.72 20.61
CA GLN A 11 36.07 46.56 21.18
C GLN A 11 34.94 45.76 21.81
N ALA A 12 34.93 45.77 23.14
CA ALA A 12 33.84 45.34 24.02
C ALA A 12 32.55 46.11 23.71
N SER A 13 31.85 45.69 22.66
CA SER A 13 30.46 46.03 22.45
C SER A 13 29.62 45.05 23.28
N PRO A 14 28.63 45.52 24.07
CA PRO A 14 27.80 44.66 24.90
C PRO A 14 27.15 43.58 24.03
N GLY A 15 27.29 42.33 24.51
CA GLY A 15 27.23 41.10 23.74
C GLY A 15 26.04 40.99 22.80
N ARG A 16 26.33 40.83 21.51
CA ARG A 16 25.34 40.35 20.55
C ARG A 16 25.15 38.85 20.81
N THR A 17 24.14 38.53 21.60
CA THR A 17 23.64 37.16 21.70
C THR A 17 23.13 36.73 20.32
N GLY A 18 23.82 35.78 19.71
CA GLY A 18 23.47 35.18 18.44
C GLY A 18 22.77 33.83 18.63
N LEU A 19 22.19 33.31 17.54
CA LEU A 19 21.56 31.99 17.54
C LEU A 19 22.54 30.87 17.95
N TYR A 20 23.85 31.06 17.72
CA TYR A 20 24.92 30.13 18.11
C TYR A 20 25.16 30.05 19.63
N ASP A 21 24.62 30.99 20.39
CA ASP A 21 24.76 31.00 21.86
C ASP A 21 23.68 30.12 22.52
N LEU A 22 22.74 29.57 21.73
CA LEU A 22 21.75 28.62 22.22
C LEU A 22 22.38 27.21 22.35
N PRO A 23 22.02 26.44 23.41
CA PRO A 23 22.32 25.01 23.50
C PRO A 23 21.87 24.24 22.26
N HIS A 24 22.61 23.19 21.91
CA HIS A 24 22.34 22.39 20.72
C HIS A 24 20.95 21.77 20.75
N GLU A 25 20.44 21.39 21.93
CA GLU A 25 19.12 20.80 22.13
C GLU A 25 18.00 21.79 21.80
N LEU A 26 18.18 23.07 22.16
CA LEU A 26 17.20 24.11 21.81
C LEU A 26 17.26 24.45 20.31
N LEU A 27 18.45 24.44 19.71
CA LEU A 27 18.59 24.62 18.27
C LEU A 27 17.98 23.46 17.50
N ASP A 28 18.21 22.23 17.93
CA ASP A 28 17.63 21.04 17.35
C ASP A 28 16.09 21.08 17.43
N TRP A 29 15.55 21.46 18.60
CA TRP A 29 14.12 21.64 18.79
C TRP A 29 13.54 22.74 17.87
N VAL A 30 14.20 23.90 17.76
CA VAL A 30 13.77 24.96 16.82
C VAL A 30 13.84 24.49 15.38
N ILE A 31 14.91 23.79 14.99
CA ILE A 31 15.10 23.24 13.65
C ILE A 31 14.01 22.21 13.35
N SER A 32 13.56 21.40 14.31
CA SER A 32 12.55 20.36 14.08
C SER A 32 11.21 20.86 13.51
N TYR A 33 10.91 22.16 13.60
CA TYR A 33 9.73 22.79 12.98
C TYR A 33 9.93 23.24 11.52
N ALA A 34 11.16 23.20 11.01
CA ALA A 34 11.47 23.63 9.65
C ALA A 34 11.13 22.55 8.62
N ASP A 35 10.81 22.96 7.40
CA ASP A 35 10.53 22.03 6.31
C ASP A 35 11.86 21.51 5.66
N PRO A 36 11.79 20.46 4.82
CA PRO A 36 12.97 19.93 4.15
C PRO A 36 13.74 20.93 3.27
N VAL A 37 13.07 21.94 2.72
CA VAL A 37 13.70 22.98 1.91
C VAL A 37 14.49 23.93 2.82
N ASP A 38 13.91 24.30 3.95
CA ASP A 38 14.57 25.10 4.97
C ASP A 38 15.76 24.36 5.59
N PHE A 39 15.70 23.04 5.77
CA PHE A 39 16.88 22.25 6.16
C PHE A 39 18.03 22.39 5.16
N LEU A 40 17.76 22.30 3.86
CA LEU A 40 18.80 22.50 2.85
C LEU A 40 19.40 23.90 2.95
N ASN A 41 18.57 24.93 3.10
CA ASN A 41 19.03 26.31 3.25
C ASN A 41 19.87 26.51 4.53
N LEU A 42 19.42 25.96 5.66
CA LEU A 42 20.12 26.02 6.95
C LEU A 42 21.47 25.29 6.87
N SER A 43 21.53 24.17 6.16
CA SER A 43 22.76 23.40 5.98
C SER A 43 23.87 24.19 5.27
N LEU A 44 23.50 25.22 4.49
CA LEU A 44 24.43 26.10 3.76
C LEU A 44 24.86 27.33 4.58
N VAL A 45 24.24 27.59 5.74
CA VAL A 45 24.55 28.78 6.56
C VAL A 45 25.95 28.69 7.15
N CYS A 46 26.27 27.59 7.84
CA CYS A 46 27.61 27.31 8.37
C CYS A 46 27.78 25.82 8.73
N LYS A 47 29.02 25.41 9.02
CA LYS A 47 29.35 24.01 9.40
C LYS A 47 28.61 23.52 10.65
N SER A 48 28.32 24.41 11.62
CA SER A 48 27.61 24.03 12.85
C SER A 48 26.15 23.69 12.55
N PHE A 49 25.47 24.53 11.78
CA PHE A 49 24.10 24.27 11.32
C PHE A 49 24.06 23.04 10.43
N ASN A 50 25.04 22.87 9.54
CA ASN A 50 25.13 21.65 8.73
C ASN A 50 25.14 20.38 9.61
N ARG A 51 25.97 20.33 10.67
CA ARG A 51 26.01 19.18 11.59
C ARG A 51 24.68 18.93 12.30
N LEU A 52 23.98 19.98 12.73
CA LEU A 52 22.68 19.85 13.39
C LEU A 52 21.58 19.41 12.42
N VAL A 53 21.61 19.92 11.20
CA VAL A 53 20.54 19.72 10.22
C VAL A 53 20.71 18.43 9.41
N VAL A 54 21.93 17.88 9.31
CA VAL A 54 22.19 16.63 8.59
C VAL A 54 21.34 15.47 9.12
N SER A 55 21.13 15.35 10.44
CA SER A 55 20.27 14.30 10.99
C SER A 55 18.82 14.43 10.53
N HIS A 56 18.32 15.65 10.37
CA HIS A 56 16.97 15.92 9.88
C HIS A 56 16.85 15.74 8.36
N LEU A 57 17.87 16.14 7.60
CA LEU A 57 17.93 15.96 6.15
C LEU A 57 17.91 14.49 5.72
N TYR A 58 18.51 13.62 6.52
CA TYR A 58 18.57 12.19 6.26
C TYR A 58 17.52 11.39 7.07
N ALA A 59 16.68 12.06 7.89
CA ALA A 59 15.67 11.37 8.68
C ALA A 59 14.64 10.63 7.81
N GLU A 60 14.38 11.15 6.62
CA GLU A 60 13.38 10.63 5.70
C GLU A 60 13.99 10.41 4.31
N TYR A 61 13.76 9.23 3.73
CA TYR A 61 14.07 8.94 2.35
C TYR A 61 12.78 8.57 1.61
N ILE A 62 12.39 9.39 0.64
CA ILE A 62 11.17 9.18 -0.15
C ILE A 62 11.53 9.04 -1.62
N ASN A 63 11.06 7.96 -2.23
CA ASN A 63 11.28 7.59 -3.62
C ASN A 63 9.99 7.11 -4.30
N THR A 64 8.92 7.90 -4.21
CA THR A 64 7.59 7.58 -4.75
C THR A 64 7.21 8.34 -6.01
N ASN A 65 7.96 9.36 -6.40
CA ASN A 65 7.60 10.19 -7.53
C ASN A 65 8.03 9.52 -8.85
N LEU A 66 7.08 8.92 -9.58
CA LEU A 66 7.32 8.27 -10.87
C LEU A 66 7.98 9.23 -11.90
N GLN A 67 7.51 10.47 -11.97
CA GLN A 67 8.01 11.47 -12.94
C GLN A 67 9.45 11.92 -12.68
N TYR A 68 9.91 11.90 -11.42
CA TYR A 68 11.22 12.42 -11.02
C TYR A 68 11.99 11.42 -10.16
N ARG A 69 11.75 10.13 -10.40
CA ARG A 69 12.28 9.06 -9.58
C ARG A 69 13.80 9.12 -9.58
N ARG A 70 14.37 9.43 -8.42
CA ARG A 70 15.82 9.43 -8.26
C ARG A 70 16.26 7.96 -8.18
N PRO A 71 17.32 7.55 -8.89
CA PRO A 71 17.85 6.20 -8.75
C PRO A 71 18.14 5.90 -7.27
N ILE A 72 17.65 4.77 -6.77
CA ILE A 72 17.88 4.33 -5.37
C ILE A 72 19.39 4.27 -5.08
N SER A 73 20.15 3.76 -6.05
CA SER A 73 21.61 3.68 -6.03
C SER A 73 22.31 4.97 -5.55
N ASN A 74 21.83 6.16 -5.93
CA ASN A 74 22.47 7.42 -5.53
C ASN A 74 22.38 7.69 -4.03
N PHE A 75 21.23 7.40 -3.42
CA PHE A 75 21.08 7.53 -1.98
C PHE A 75 21.81 6.39 -1.25
N LEU A 76 21.65 5.18 -1.75
CA LEU A 76 22.28 3.98 -1.21
C LEU A 76 23.80 4.10 -1.17
N LEU A 77 24.43 4.59 -2.24
CA LEU A 77 25.87 4.82 -2.29
C LEU A 77 26.34 5.81 -1.22
N LYS A 78 25.57 6.88 -0.96
CA LYS A 78 25.92 7.84 0.09
C LYS A 78 25.88 7.21 1.48
N VAL A 79 24.82 6.44 1.75
CA VAL A 79 24.64 5.76 3.03
C VAL A 79 25.67 4.64 3.21
N ALA A 80 26.03 3.94 2.13
CA ALA A 80 27.08 2.93 2.12
C ALA A 80 28.48 3.51 2.37
N LEU A 81 28.76 4.73 1.89
CA LEU A 81 30.04 5.40 2.07
C LEU A 81 30.16 6.07 3.46
N ASP A 82 29.05 6.50 4.06
CA ASP A 82 29.01 7.07 5.40
C ASP A 82 27.89 6.43 6.25
N PRO A 83 28.21 5.34 6.96
CA PRO A 83 27.24 4.62 7.80
C PRO A 83 26.61 5.49 8.90
N ASN A 84 27.19 6.62 9.28
CA ASN A 84 26.58 7.53 10.25
C ASN A 84 25.30 8.16 9.69
N LEU A 85 25.25 8.40 8.38
CA LEU A 85 24.04 8.89 7.72
C LEU A 85 22.91 7.85 7.80
N ALA A 86 23.24 6.57 7.71
CA ALA A 86 22.29 5.46 7.83
C ALA A 86 21.54 5.48 9.17
N HIS A 87 22.25 5.83 10.25
CA HIS A 87 21.70 5.92 11.60
C HIS A 87 20.71 7.08 11.79
N HIS A 88 20.69 8.04 10.87
CA HIS A 88 19.74 9.13 10.91
C HIS A 88 18.41 8.77 10.23
N VAL A 89 18.41 7.83 9.29
CA VAL A 89 17.20 7.42 8.55
C VAL A 89 16.23 6.69 9.48
N ARG A 90 15.02 7.25 9.61
CA ARG A 90 13.92 6.72 10.42
C ARG A 90 12.68 6.39 9.59
N HIS A 91 12.51 7.04 8.45
CA HIS A 91 11.38 6.82 7.56
C HIS A 91 11.88 6.56 6.14
N VAL A 92 11.46 5.44 5.55
CA VAL A 92 11.67 5.10 4.16
C VAL A 92 10.34 4.91 3.47
N GLU A 93 10.14 5.60 2.36
CA GLU A 93 8.98 5.44 1.49
C GLU A 93 9.46 5.14 0.07
N LEU A 94 9.14 3.95 -0.43
CA LEU A 94 9.52 3.49 -1.76
C LEU A 94 8.25 3.36 -2.61
N GLY A 95 8.25 4.01 -3.77
CA GLY A 95 7.27 3.71 -4.81
C GLY A 95 7.69 2.48 -5.61
N VAL A 96 6.89 2.15 -6.62
CA VAL A 96 7.11 1.02 -7.55
C VAL A 96 8.56 0.99 -8.01
N TRP A 97 9.22 -0.16 -7.88
CA TRP A 97 10.59 -0.35 -8.32
C TRP A 97 10.72 -1.44 -9.39
N ASN A 98 11.79 -1.33 -10.19
CA ASN A 98 12.06 -2.24 -11.29
C ASN A 98 12.62 -3.55 -10.72
N THR A 99 11.75 -4.56 -10.67
CA THR A 99 12.11 -5.89 -10.22
C THR A 99 12.80 -6.68 -11.33
N LYS A 100 13.45 -7.79 -10.98
CA LYS A 100 13.98 -8.73 -11.97
C LYS A 100 12.88 -9.25 -12.91
N LEU A 101 11.71 -9.60 -12.36
CA LEU A 101 10.57 -10.09 -13.16
C LEU A 101 10.10 -9.04 -14.17
N VAL A 102 9.93 -7.80 -13.73
CA VAL A 102 9.55 -6.68 -14.60
C VAL A 102 10.60 -6.50 -15.72
N PHE A 103 11.89 -6.57 -15.39
CA PHE A 103 12.95 -6.44 -16.39
C PHE A 103 12.94 -7.57 -17.45
N LEU A 104 12.62 -8.80 -17.04
CA LEU A 104 12.56 -9.96 -17.91
C LEU A 104 11.30 -9.97 -18.81
N HIS A 105 10.22 -9.30 -18.40
CA HIS A 105 8.98 -9.20 -19.16
C HIS A 105 9.24 -8.70 -20.61
N PRO A 106 8.70 -9.36 -21.67
CA PRO A 106 8.91 -8.98 -23.07
C PRO A 106 8.49 -7.54 -23.37
N GLY A 107 7.35 -7.12 -22.81
CA GLY A 107 6.82 -5.77 -22.91
C GLY A 107 7.68 -4.70 -22.23
N PHE A 108 8.63 -5.07 -21.36
CA PHE A 108 9.51 -4.11 -20.72
C PHE A 108 10.59 -3.62 -21.69
N ARG A 109 10.36 -2.44 -22.27
CA ARG A 109 11.22 -1.85 -23.32
C ARG A 109 12.37 -0.99 -22.77
N ARG A 110 12.46 -0.83 -21.45
CA ARG A 110 13.40 0.12 -20.84
C ARG A 110 14.78 -0.51 -20.64
N ASP A 111 15.79 0.11 -21.23
CA ASP A 111 17.18 -0.17 -20.89
C ASP A 111 17.48 0.33 -19.47
N VAL A 112 17.73 -0.61 -18.56
CA VAL A 112 18.23 -0.30 -17.22
C VAL A 112 19.75 -0.13 -17.34
N PRO A 113 20.31 1.07 -17.07
CA PRO A 113 21.74 1.29 -17.16
C PRO A 113 22.45 0.48 -16.06
N ALA A 114 23.47 -0.27 -16.45
CA ALA A 114 24.33 -0.96 -15.50
C ALA A 114 25.01 0.03 -14.55
N LEU A 115 25.26 -0.39 -13.31
CA LEU A 115 26.01 0.41 -12.36
C LEU A 115 27.47 0.54 -12.81
N PRO A 116 28.08 1.73 -12.70
CA PRO A 116 29.53 1.90 -12.87
C PRO A 116 30.30 0.97 -11.94
N ASP A 117 31.45 0.43 -12.39
CA ASP A 117 32.21 -0.58 -11.64
C ASP A 117 32.65 -0.10 -10.24
N ASP A 118 32.95 1.19 -10.08
CA ASP A 118 33.32 1.80 -8.80
C ASP A 118 32.12 1.87 -7.84
N GLN A 119 30.93 2.22 -8.35
CA GLN A 119 29.69 2.20 -7.59
C GLN A 119 29.31 0.78 -7.20
N PHE A 120 29.39 -0.15 -8.15
CA PHE A 120 29.11 -1.57 -7.93
C PHE A 120 30.02 -2.14 -6.83
N ALA A 121 31.34 -1.91 -6.90
CA ALA A 121 32.28 -2.38 -5.89
C ALA A 121 31.99 -1.83 -4.48
N ASN A 122 31.56 -0.57 -4.37
CA ASN A 122 31.16 0.03 -3.09
C ASN A 122 29.88 -0.62 -2.53
N LEU A 123 28.88 -0.90 -3.37
CA LEU A 123 27.65 -1.57 -2.94
C LEU A 123 27.89 -3.04 -2.59
N VAL A 124 28.78 -3.74 -3.30
CA VAL A 124 29.21 -5.11 -2.94
C VAL A 124 29.84 -5.10 -1.55
N ARG A 125 30.71 -4.12 -1.24
CA ARG A 125 31.31 -3.98 0.10
C ARG A 125 30.25 -3.77 1.18
N ALA A 126 29.27 -2.90 0.92
CA ALA A 126 28.16 -2.66 1.84
C ALA A 126 27.29 -3.93 2.02
N ALA A 127 27.02 -4.67 0.95
CA ALA A 127 26.27 -5.93 1.03
C ALA A 127 27.00 -6.99 1.87
N LYS A 128 28.33 -7.10 1.74
CA LYS A 128 29.15 -7.95 2.61
C LYS A 128 29.08 -7.49 4.07
N GLN A 129 29.17 -6.19 4.33
CA GLN A 129 29.08 -5.63 5.68
C GLN A 129 27.71 -5.84 6.32
N ALA A 130 26.63 -5.79 5.53
CA ALA A 130 25.27 -6.08 5.98
C ALA A 130 25.02 -7.59 6.15
N GLY A 131 25.96 -8.47 5.78
CA GLY A 131 25.75 -9.92 5.78
C GLY A 131 24.72 -10.39 4.75
N LEU A 132 24.49 -9.60 3.70
CA LEU A 132 23.59 -9.97 2.61
C LEU A 132 24.20 -10.99 1.67
N ILE A 133 25.52 -10.94 1.50
CA ILE A 133 26.29 -11.88 0.70
C ILE A 133 27.52 -12.36 1.50
N GLN A 134 28.04 -13.53 1.15
CA GLN A 134 29.21 -14.10 1.81
C GLN A 134 30.45 -13.18 1.65
N PRO A 135 31.29 -13.06 2.71
CA PRO A 135 32.49 -12.22 2.66
C PRO A 135 33.47 -12.60 1.54
N ASP A 136 33.55 -13.87 1.16
CA ASP A 136 34.43 -14.42 0.14
C ASP A 136 33.81 -14.50 -1.26
N GLN A 137 32.53 -14.13 -1.42
CA GLN A 137 31.86 -14.15 -2.73
C GLN A 137 32.60 -13.29 -3.77
N ASP A 138 32.97 -13.91 -4.90
CA ASP A 138 33.62 -13.24 -6.03
C ASP A 138 32.57 -12.47 -6.87
N HIS A 139 32.83 -11.18 -7.08
CA HIS A 139 32.00 -10.27 -7.86
C HIS A 139 32.70 -9.81 -9.16
N SER A 140 33.94 -10.27 -9.40
CA SER A 140 34.72 -9.92 -10.59
C SER A 140 34.32 -10.73 -11.83
N ARG A 141 33.81 -11.96 -11.63
CA ARG A 141 33.45 -12.91 -12.69
C ARG A 141 31.94 -13.11 -12.84
N LEU A 142 31.18 -12.03 -12.74
CA LEU A 142 29.72 -12.09 -12.92
C LEU A 142 29.36 -12.08 -14.41
N HIS A 143 28.62 -13.09 -14.84
CA HIS A 143 28.02 -13.12 -16.17
C HIS A 143 26.87 -12.09 -16.26
N PRO A 144 26.70 -11.43 -17.42
CA PRO A 144 25.59 -10.49 -17.60
C PRO A 144 24.25 -11.23 -17.67
N ILE A 145 23.21 -10.64 -17.09
CA ILE A 145 21.82 -11.10 -17.25
C ILE A 145 21.46 -10.94 -18.74
N LYS A 146 21.12 -12.04 -19.41
CA LYS A 146 20.67 -12.03 -20.80
C LYS A 146 19.15 -12.05 -20.83
N LYS A 147 18.54 -11.05 -21.46
CA LYS A 147 17.10 -11.06 -21.77
C LYS A 147 16.88 -12.00 -22.95
N SER A 148 16.16 -13.10 -22.73
CA SER A 148 15.72 -13.99 -23.81
C SER A 148 14.27 -13.67 -24.13
N ASN A 149 14.02 -13.07 -25.30
CA ASN A 149 12.67 -12.66 -25.70
C ASN A 149 11.74 -13.86 -25.99
N ASP A 150 12.32 -15.04 -26.28
CA ASP A 150 11.56 -16.22 -26.72
C ASP A 150 11.06 -17.11 -25.58
N LEU A 151 11.47 -16.85 -24.33
CA LEU A 151 11.24 -17.76 -23.19
C LEU A 151 10.08 -17.36 -22.26
N TRP A 152 9.49 -16.16 -22.44
CA TRP A 152 8.49 -15.63 -21.51
C TRP A 152 7.24 -16.53 -21.33
N CYS A 153 6.81 -17.22 -22.40
CA CYS A 153 5.53 -17.93 -22.41
C CYS A 153 5.63 -19.43 -22.06
N ARG A 154 6.78 -19.97 -21.63
CA ARG A 154 6.96 -21.44 -21.56
C ARG A 154 7.45 -22.06 -20.25
N TYR A 155 7.74 -21.32 -19.19
CA TYR A 155 8.30 -21.93 -17.98
C TYR A 155 7.71 -21.38 -16.69
N GLY A 156 7.43 -22.27 -15.73
CA GLY A 156 7.14 -21.92 -14.34
C GLY A 156 8.41 -21.50 -13.57
N PRO A 157 8.51 -21.71 -12.24
CA PRO A 157 9.51 -21.12 -11.33
C PRO A 157 11.02 -21.39 -11.62
N ALA A 158 11.37 -22.09 -12.71
CA ALA A 158 12.74 -22.36 -13.15
C ALA A 158 13.37 -21.23 -14.01
N TYR A 159 13.00 -19.98 -13.75
CA TYR A 159 13.24 -18.82 -14.62
C TYR A 159 14.66 -18.23 -14.63
N ASP A 160 15.62 -18.87 -13.96
CA ASP A 160 17.03 -18.46 -13.99
C ASP A 160 17.99 -19.62 -14.32
N SER A 161 17.52 -20.64 -15.03
CA SER A 161 18.47 -21.57 -15.64
C SER A 161 18.98 -20.94 -16.94
N ASP A 162 20.14 -20.30 -16.89
CA ASP A 162 20.94 -19.99 -18.08
C ASP A 162 21.48 -21.25 -18.79
N GLY A 163 20.82 -22.41 -18.60
CA GLY A 163 21.21 -23.74 -19.08
C GLY A 163 22.46 -24.30 -18.39
N TYR A 164 23.06 -23.58 -17.44
CA TYR A 164 24.24 -24.02 -16.71
C TYR A 164 24.00 -24.21 -15.20
N ASP A 165 22.89 -23.72 -14.66
CA ASP A 165 22.47 -23.92 -13.27
C ASP A 165 21.41 -25.06 -13.11
N SER A 166 21.15 -25.84 -14.17
CA SER A 166 20.13 -26.90 -14.20
C SER A 166 20.66 -28.33 -13.97
N ASP A 167 21.88 -28.51 -13.46
CA ASP A 167 22.38 -29.86 -13.11
C ASP A 167 21.51 -30.55 -12.02
N ASP A 168 20.58 -29.82 -11.38
CA ASP A 168 19.65 -30.35 -10.36
C ASP A 168 18.20 -30.58 -10.86
N LEU A 169 17.83 -30.22 -12.10
CA LEU A 169 16.50 -30.59 -12.63
C LEU A 169 16.39 -32.09 -12.94
N ASP A 170 17.52 -32.79 -12.99
CA ASP A 170 17.57 -34.26 -13.06
C ASP A 170 17.45 -34.95 -11.67
N GLU A 171 17.46 -34.21 -10.55
CA GLU A 171 17.31 -34.80 -9.19
C GLU A 171 15.87 -34.87 -8.67
N LEU A 172 14.91 -34.16 -9.28
CA LEU A 172 13.48 -34.29 -8.92
C LEU A 172 12.87 -35.66 -9.31
N GLY A 173 13.63 -36.53 -9.97
CA GLY A 173 13.25 -37.91 -10.26
C GLY A 173 13.71 -38.96 -9.24
N SER A 174 14.42 -38.57 -8.16
CA SER A 174 15.04 -39.52 -7.22
C SER A 174 14.24 -39.66 -5.91
N ASP A 175 13.27 -40.57 -5.89
CA ASP A 175 12.71 -41.27 -4.71
C ASP A 175 12.68 -40.50 -3.37
N PHE A 176 11.58 -39.77 -3.14
CA PHE A 176 11.16 -39.23 -1.84
C PHE A 176 10.86 -40.33 -0.80
N SER A 177 11.88 -41.09 -0.39
CA SER A 177 11.79 -42.02 0.74
C SER A 177 12.45 -41.43 1.99
N ASP A 178 11.61 -40.87 2.87
CA ASP A 178 11.70 -40.85 4.35
C ASP A 178 13.00 -40.39 5.06
N ARG A 179 13.91 -39.67 4.41
CA ARG A 179 15.05 -39.09 5.13
C ARG A 179 14.73 -37.71 5.68
N GLU A 180 14.59 -37.63 7.00
CA GLU A 180 14.70 -36.44 7.85
C GLU A 180 16.08 -35.77 7.69
N THR A 181 16.40 -35.25 6.51
CA THR A 181 17.60 -34.43 6.34
C THR A 181 17.36 -33.04 6.93
N PRO A 182 18.34 -32.49 7.67
CA PRO A 182 18.24 -31.15 8.25
C PRO A 182 17.93 -30.11 7.16
N PRO A 183 17.24 -29.01 7.51
CA PRO A 183 16.80 -28.01 6.54
C PRO A 183 18.00 -27.55 5.70
N PRO A 184 17.89 -27.57 4.35
CA PRO A 184 18.99 -27.22 3.47
C PRO A 184 19.47 -25.82 3.83
N ARG A 185 20.77 -25.70 4.15
CA ARG A 185 21.42 -24.39 4.34
C ARG A 185 21.12 -23.55 3.11
N SER A 186 20.76 -22.27 3.31
CA SER A 186 20.49 -21.30 2.24
C SER A 186 21.47 -21.51 1.09
N LYS A 187 20.95 -21.86 -0.09
CA LYS A 187 21.78 -22.26 -1.22
C LYS A 187 22.76 -21.11 -1.56
N PRO A 188 24.06 -21.36 -1.76
CA PRO A 188 25.06 -20.34 -2.07
C PRO A 188 24.80 -19.57 -3.39
N HIS A 189 23.78 -19.98 -4.15
CA HIS A 189 23.43 -19.43 -5.46
C HIS A 189 22.72 -18.06 -5.38
N ASP A 190 22.09 -17.73 -4.24
CA ASP A 190 21.36 -16.46 -4.07
C ASP A 190 22.30 -15.25 -4.14
N ASP A 191 23.55 -15.39 -3.69
CA ASP A 191 24.52 -14.29 -3.67
C ASP A 191 24.95 -13.87 -5.09
N VAL A 192 25.13 -14.83 -5.99
CA VAL A 192 25.54 -14.57 -7.37
C VAL A 192 24.42 -13.86 -8.12
N GLU A 193 23.19 -14.34 -7.99
CA GLU A 193 22.01 -13.72 -8.60
C GLU A 193 21.80 -12.30 -8.08
N PHE A 194 21.87 -12.10 -6.75
CA PHE A 194 21.80 -10.79 -6.11
C PHE A 194 22.82 -9.83 -6.72
N LEU A 195 24.08 -10.27 -6.86
CA LEU A 195 25.17 -9.47 -7.42
C LEU A 195 25.01 -9.19 -8.92
N ARG A 196 24.52 -10.15 -9.71
CA ARG A 196 24.21 -9.95 -11.14
C ARG A 196 23.11 -8.89 -11.30
N CYS A 197 22.04 -8.98 -10.51
CA CYS A 197 20.94 -8.02 -10.52
C CYS A 197 21.43 -6.63 -10.10
N LEU A 198 22.25 -6.56 -9.04
CA LEU A 198 22.80 -5.31 -8.55
C LEU A 198 23.70 -4.65 -9.60
N LYS A 199 24.59 -5.40 -10.24
CA LYS A 199 25.47 -4.91 -11.31
C LYS A 199 24.68 -4.38 -12.50
N ARG A 200 23.57 -5.04 -12.85
CA ARG A 200 22.68 -4.62 -13.93
C ARG A 200 21.88 -3.35 -13.60
N GLY A 201 21.91 -2.88 -12.35
CA GLY A 201 21.17 -1.70 -11.91
C GLY A 201 19.71 -1.98 -11.58
N LEU A 202 19.33 -3.25 -11.42
CA LEU A 202 17.99 -3.63 -10.95
C LEU A 202 17.79 -3.16 -9.52
N GLU A 203 16.55 -2.82 -9.16
CA GLU A 203 16.27 -2.12 -7.91
C GLU A 203 15.98 -3.06 -6.75
N ASP A 204 15.52 -4.29 -6.98
CA ASP A 204 15.33 -5.30 -5.92
C ASP A 204 16.56 -5.42 -4.98
N PRO A 205 17.77 -5.74 -5.48
CA PRO A 205 18.93 -5.85 -4.61
C PRO A 205 19.34 -4.51 -3.97
N GLN A 206 19.00 -3.39 -4.60
CA GLN A 206 19.25 -2.06 -4.02
C GLN A 206 18.29 -1.78 -2.85
N VAL A 207 17.02 -2.16 -2.96
CA VAL A 207 16.03 -2.06 -1.88
C VAL A 207 16.42 -2.97 -0.72
N ILE A 208 16.78 -4.23 -0.99
CA ILE A 208 17.23 -5.18 0.03
C ILE A 208 18.47 -4.64 0.76
N LEU A 209 19.47 -4.15 0.01
CA LEU A 209 20.68 -3.55 0.59
C LEU A 209 20.39 -2.27 1.38
N LEU A 210 19.51 -1.43 0.87
CA LEU A 210 19.07 -0.23 1.57
C LEU A 210 18.45 -0.60 2.91
N LEU A 211 17.41 -1.43 2.94
CA LEU A 211 16.71 -1.80 4.17
C LEU A 211 17.63 -2.51 5.18
N SER A 212 18.59 -3.31 4.70
CA SER A 212 19.59 -3.96 5.55
C SER A 212 20.58 -2.98 6.19
N SER A 213 20.75 -1.80 5.61
CA SER A 213 21.72 -0.80 6.07
C SER A 213 21.13 0.21 7.07
N LEU A 214 19.84 0.12 7.42
CA LEU A 214 19.12 1.15 8.19
C LEU A 214 18.71 0.66 9.60
N PRO A 215 19.62 0.68 10.59
CA PRO A 215 19.39 0.07 11.91
C PRO A 215 18.32 0.77 12.78
N ARG A 216 17.95 2.00 12.42
CA ARG A 216 16.99 2.84 13.17
C ARG A 216 15.72 3.13 12.37
N LEU A 217 15.44 2.34 11.34
CA LEU A 217 14.21 2.46 10.56
C LEU A 217 13.00 2.21 11.47
N GLN A 218 12.09 3.18 11.53
CA GLN A 218 10.87 3.17 12.35
C GLN A 218 9.61 3.07 11.50
N GLU A 219 9.61 3.71 10.33
CA GLU A 219 8.51 3.68 9.38
C GLU A 219 8.99 3.22 8.01
N LEU A 220 8.35 2.18 7.49
CA LEU A 220 8.59 1.65 6.15
C LEU A 220 7.28 1.70 5.36
N SER A 221 7.31 2.35 4.21
CA SER A 221 6.17 2.49 3.33
C SER A 221 6.57 1.97 1.95
N LEU A 222 5.90 0.91 1.46
CA LEU A 222 6.17 0.30 0.17
C LEU A 222 4.94 0.42 -0.71
N ARG A 223 5.16 0.89 -1.94
CA ARG A 223 4.18 0.81 -3.03
C ARG A 223 4.82 0.00 -4.14
N GLY A 224 4.10 -0.90 -4.76
CA GLY A 224 4.67 -1.69 -5.85
C GLY A 224 4.29 -3.15 -5.82
N PRO A 225 4.74 -3.90 -6.83
CA PRO A 225 4.01 -5.05 -7.32
C PRO A 225 4.30 -6.34 -6.57
N HIS A 226 3.28 -7.19 -6.54
CA HIS A 226 3.28 -8.62 -6.19
C HIS A 226 4.47 -9.40 -6.79
N MET A 227 5.02 -8.91 -7.91
CA MET A 227 6.12 -9.49 -8.69
C MET A 227 7.53 -9.20 -8.14
N SER A 228 7.69 -8.66 -6.93
CA SER A 228 8.99 -8.79 -6.26
C SER A 228 9.04 -10.19 -5.66
N GLN A 229 9.94 -11.05 -6.14
CA GLN A 229 10.38 -12.23 -5.38
C GLN A 229 10.51 -11.79 -3.92
N GLY A 230 9.63 -12.31 -3.05
CA GLY A 230 9.34 -11.69 -1.76
C GLY A 230 10.60 -11.21 -1.08
N LEU A 231 10.64 -9.92 -0.71
CA LEU A 231 11.78 -9.36 0.00
C LEU A 231 12.19 -10.34 1.12
N PRO A 232 13.49 -10.61 1.35
CA PRO A 232 13.94 -11.65 2.28
C PRO A 232 13.69 -11.23 3.73
N TRP A 233 12.41 -11.23 4.13
CA TRP A 233 11.92 -10.57 5.32
C TRP A 233 12.54 -11.12 6.58
N GLU A 234 12.77 -12.43 6.66
CA GLU A 234 13.44 -13.07 7.80
C GLU A 234 14.85 -12.51 8.00
N LYS A 235 15.60 -12.35 6.91
CA LYS A 235 16.95 -11.78 6.93
C LYS A 235 16.93 -10.31 7.32
N LEU A 236 16.02 -9.53 6.74
CA LEU A 236 15.86 -8.10 7.05
C LEU A 236 15.44 -7.88 8.52
N CYS A 237 14.51 -8.69 9.03
CA CYS A 237 14.00 -8.60 10.40
C CYS A 237 15.05 -8.98 11.44
N SER A 238 15.83 -10.03 11.19
CA SER A 238 16.88 -10.47 12.11
C SER A 238 18.03 -9.47 12.23
N GLN A 239 18.30 -8.69 11.17
CA GLN A 239 19.45 -7.79 11.09
C GLN A 239 19.11 -6.33 11.39
N SER A 240 18.24 -5.68 10.62
CA SER A 240 18.12 -4.21 10.58
C SER A 240 16.78 -3.66 11.04
N LEU A 241 15.67 -4.38 10.83
CA LEU A 241 14.32 -3.86 11.06
C LEU A 241 13.82 -3.93 12.52
N ARG A 242 14.72 -4.14 13.49
CA ARG A 242 14.37 -4.30 14.92
C ARG A 242 13.72 -3.07 15.55
N SER A 243 13.88 -1.91 14.93
CA SER A 243 13.29 -0.64 15.38
C SER A 243 11.98 -0.30 14.65
N LEU A 244 11.53 -1.13 13.71
CA LEU A 244 10.38 -0.84 12.86
C LEU A 244 9.11 -0.85 13.70
N THR A 245 8.43 0.30 13.77
CA THR A 245 7.18 0.50 14.51
C THR A 245 5.96 0.54 13.61
N LYS A 246 6.15 0.92 12.34
CA LYS A 246 5.08 1.12 11.38
C LYS A 246 5.45 0.60 10.01
N ILE A 247 4.54 -0.17 9.41
CA ILE A 247 4.65 -0.59 8.01
C ILE A 247 3.39 -0.19 7.24
N LYS A 248 3.58 0.36 6.03
CA LYS A 248 2.52 0.63 5.07
C LYS A 248 2.81 -0.07 3.76
N LEU A 249 1.79 -0.69 3.21
CA LEU A 249 1.86 -1.39 1.93
C LEU A 249 0.75 -0.88 1.03
N ALA A 250 1.05 -0.74 -0.24
CA ALA A 250 0.09 -0.37 -1.27
C ALA A 250 0.32 -1.24 -2.51
N GLY A 251 -0.71 -1.99 -2.88
CA GLY A 251 -0.83 -2.52 -4.23
C GLY A 251 -1.17 -1.41 -5.22
N ASN A 252 -0.87 -1.63 -6.50
CA ASN A 252 -1.13 -0.63 -7.55
C ASN A 252 -2.35 -0.99 -8.41
N SER A 253 -2.68 -2.27 -8.51
CA SER A 253 -3.72 -2.85 -9.37
C SER A 253 -4.17 -4.20 -8.80
N SER A 254 -5.21 -4.81 -9.39
CA SER A 254 -5.67 -6.18 -9.09
C SER A 254 -4.52 -7.20 -9.11
N ASP A 255 -3.62 -7.08 -10.09
CA ASP A 255 -2.55 -8.07 -10.32
C ASP A 255 -1.28 -7.74 -9.52
N SER A 256 -1.32 -6.65 -8.74
CA SER A 256 -0.21 -6.15 -7.96
C SER A 256 -0.60 -5.90 -6.52
N THR A 257 -1.46 -6.77 -5.98
CA THR A 257 -1.85 -6.78 -4.58
C THR A 257 -0.70 -7.28 -3.68
N TRP A 258 -0.76 -6.95 -2.39
CA TRP A 258 0.18 -7.48 -1.40
C TRP A 258 -0.46 -8.65 -0.66
N ASP A 259 0.09 -9.85 -0.81
CA ASP A 259 -0.27 -10.97 0.05
C ASP A 259 0.27 -10.75 1.47
N ILE A 260 -0.64 -10.59 2.42
CA ILE A 260 -0.30 -10.36 3.84
C ILE A 260 0.50 -11.53 4.43
N ALA A 261 0.35 -12.75 3.90
CA ALA A 261 1.09 -13.91 4.39
C ALA A 261 2.61 -13.77 4.17
N GLU A 262 3.05 -13.06 3.14
CA GLU A 262 4.48 -12.79 2.90
C GLU A 262 5.13 -11.99 4.03
N LEU A 263 4.34 -11.22 4.77
CA LEU A 263 4.80 -10.32 5.82
C LEU A 263 4.94 -11.02 7.18
N ASN A 264 4.76 -12.34 7.24
CA ASN A 264 4.74 -13.11 8.48
C ASN A 264 5.94 -12.78 9.40
N ALA A 265 7.15 -12.67 8.83
CA ALA A 265 8.35 -12.32 9.59
C ALA A 265 8.31 -10.90 10.16
N ILE A 266 7.83 -9.92 9.38
CA ILE A 266 7.75 -8.51 9.83
C ILE A 266 6.66 -8.32 10.88
N ILE A 267 5.48 -8.90 10.66
CA ILE A 267 4.31 -8.74 11.54
C ILE A 267 4.63 -9.24 12.95
N ARG A 268 5.48 -10.26 13.07
CA ARG A 268 5.96 -10.82 14.34
C ARG A 268 7.01 -9.96 15.06
N LEU A 269 7.50 -8.86 14.47
CA LEU A 269 8.48 -8.00 15.12
C LEU A 269 7.91 -7.42 16.43
N PRO A 270 8.64 -7.51 17.56
CA PRO A 270 8.16 -7.01 18.85
C PRO A 270 8.09 -5.48 18.90
N SER A 271 8.74 -4.77 17.98
CA SER A 271 8.69 -3.32 17.83
C SER A 271 7.50 -2.84 17.01
N LEU A 272 6.91 -3.69 16.16
CA LEU A 272 5.86 -3.28 15.24
C LEU A 272 4.56 -3.00 16.00
N ARG A 273 3.96 -1.83 15.73
CA ARG A 273 2.75 -1.32 16.40
C ARG A 273 1.63 -1.05 15.43
N GLU A 274 1.97 -0.63 14.21
CA GLU A 274 1.02 -0.19 13.19
C GLU A 274 1.24 -0.97 11.89
N LEU A 275 0.17 -1.62 11.41
CA LEU A 275 0.12 -2.31 10.12
C LEU A 275 -0.92 -1.64 9.23
N HIS A 276 -0.48 -1.15 8.08
CA HIS A 276 -1.32 -0.49 7.10
C HIS A 276 -1.22 -1.22 5.76
N GLY A 277 -2.34 -1.56 5.15
CA GLY A 277 -2.38 -2.17 3.82
C GLY A 277 -3.44 -1.53 2.95
N TYR A 278 -3.10 -1.26 1.70
CA TYR A 278 -4.02 -0.84 0.66
C TYR A 278 -3.96 -1.84 -0.50
N MET A 279 -5.11 -2.32 -0.97
CA MET A 279 -5.16 -3.39 -1.98
C MET A 279 -4.30 -4.60 -1.57
N ALA A 280 -4.41 -4.98 -0.30
CA ALA A 280 -3.79 -6.19 0.22
C ALA A 280 -4.78 -7.36 0.14
N THR A 281 -4.25 -8.54 -0.11
CA THR A 281 -4.97 -9.80 -0.27
C THR A 281 -4.46 -10.83 0.75
N SER A 282 -5.25 -11.88 0.97
CA SER A 282 -4.70 -13.18 1.26
C SER A 282 -5.08 -14.04 0.08
N ASP A 283 -4.10 -14.59 -0.62
CA ASP A 283 -4.36 -15.37 -1.82
C ASP A 283 -4.37 -16.86 -1.45
N GLU A 284 -5.50 -17.36 -0.93
CA GLU A 284 -5.72 -18.80 -0.74
C GLU A 284 -6.18 -19.49 -2.04
N TRP A 285 -6.29 -18.77 -3.17
CA TRP A 285 -6.86 -19.29 -4.43
C TRP A 285 -5.85 -19.99 -5.34
N ASP A 286 -4.57 -19.61 -5.27
CA ASP A 286 -3.52 -20.32 -5.99
C ASP A 286 -3.21 -21.64 -5.27
N ASP A 287 -3.87 -22.72 -5.74
CA ASP A 287 -3.72 -24.11 -5.28
C ASP A 287 -2.26 -24.60 -5.19
N ILE A 288 -1.33 -23.89 -5.84
CA ILE A 288 0.06 -24.28 -5.97
C ILE A 288 0.86 -23.99 -4.68
N VAL A 289 0.56 -22.92 -3.94
CA VAL A 289 1.24 -22.62 -2.66
C VAL A 289 0.31 -21.85 -1.73
N THR A 290 -0.49 -22.55 -0.93
CA THR A 290 -1.30 -21.94 0.13
C THR A 290 -0.41 -21.36 1.24
N ARG A 291 0.01 -20.10 1.07
CA ARG A 291 0.76 -19.36 2.08
C ARG A 291 -0.20 -18.87 3.13
N THR A 292 -0.34 -19.64 4.21
CA THR A 292 -1.19 -19.20 5.32
C THR A 292 -0.39 -18.36 6.31
N LEU A 293 -0.98 -17.26 6.79
CA LEU A 293 -0.37 -16.41 7.81
C LEU A 293 -0.20 -17.20 9.12
N GLN A 294 1.01 -17.62 9.47
CA GLN A 294 1.23 -18.43 10.67
C GLN A 294 1.38 -17.52 11.90
N ILE A 295 0.32 -17.26 12.66
CA ILE A 295 0.42 -16.41 13.86
C ILE A 295 -0.26 -17.10 15.02
N GLU A 296 0.49 -17.26 16.11
CA GLU A 296 -0.04 -17.75 17.36
C GLU A 296 -0.85 -16.65 18.07
N PRO A 297 -1.97 -16.98 18.74
CA PRO A 297 -2.78 -16.01 19.46
C PRO A 297 -1.97 -15.22 20.50
N ALA A 298 -2.27 -13.92 20.64
CA ALA A 298 -1.67 -13.00 21.61
C ALA A 298 -0.12 -12.93 21.58
N THR A 299 0.51 -13.17 20.43
CA THR A 299 1.97 -13.04 20.27
C THR A 299 2.40 -11.68 19.70
N LEU A 300 1.57 -11.06 18.85
CA LEU A 300 1.86 -9.82 18.16
C LEU A 300 1.78 -8.60 19.08
N SER A 301 2.63 -7.62 18.81
CA SER A 301 2.64 -6.33 19.51
C SER A 301 1.88 -5.22 18.76
N LEU A 302 1.14 -5.60 17.71
CA LEU A 302 0.29 -4.69 16.94
C LEU A 302 -0.81 -4.09 17.81
N THR A 303 -1.03 -2.79 17.62
CA THR A 303 -2.05 -1.98 18.31
C THR A 303 -2.99 -1.30 17.33
N HIS A 304 -2.54 -1.07 16.10
CA HIS A 304 -3.33 -0.44 15.04
C HIS A 304 -3.22 -1.28 13.77
N ILE A 305 -4.38 -1.64 13.22
CA ILE A 305 -4.50 -2.29 11.92
C ILE A 305 -5.42 -1.42 11.07
N ASN A 306 -4.94 -1.01 9.90
CA ASN A 306 -5.74 -0.28 8.92
C ASN A 306 -5.60 -0.93 7.54
N PHE A 307 -6.70 -1.44 7.02
CA PHE A 307 -6.79 -2.02 5.70
C PHE A 307 -7.79 -1.26 4.85
N GLU A 308 -7.38 -0.89 3.65
CA GLU A 308 -8.20 -0.14 2.73
C GLU A 308 -8.24 -0.78 1.35
N ARG A 309 -9.46 -0.91 0.83
CA ARG A 309 -9.71 -1.64 -0.41
C ARG A 309 -9.00 -2.98 -0.40
N CYS A 310 -9.14 -3.76 0.67
CA CYS A 310 -8.50 -5.07 0.81
C CYS A 310 -9.48 -6.22 0.55
N ALA A 311 -8.94 -7.39 0.22
CA ALA A 311 -9.67 -8.65 0.09
C ALA A 311 -8.98 -9.73 0.93
N LEU A 312 -9.29 -9.75 2.23
CA LEU A 312 -8.72 -10.71 3.18
C LEU A 312 -9.78 -11.75 3.57
N GLY A 313 -9.38 -13.01 3.58
CA GLY A 313 -10.20 -14.13 4.05
C GLY A 313 -10.37 -14.14 5.56
N ASN A 314 -11.40 -14.85 6.01
CA ASN A 314 -11.71 -14.98 7.43
C ASN A 314 -10.56 -15.61 8.23
N THR A 315 -9.86 -16.61 7.66
CA THR A 315 -8.71 -17.25 8.30
C THR A 315 -7.59 -16.25 8.59
N THR A 316 -7.23 -15.43 7.61
CA THR A 316 -6.19 -14.39 7.74
C THR A 316 -6.57 -13.34 8.77
N ILE A 317 -7.79 -12.81 8.68
CA ILE A 317 -8.30 -11.79 9.62
C ILE A 317 -8.36 -12.33 11.05
N LYS A 318 -8.85 -13.55 11.23
CA LYS A 318 -8.84 -14.26 12.51
C LYS A 318 -7.44 -14.30 13.09
N ARG A 319 -6.47 -14.85 12.36
CA ARG A 319 -5.10 -15.03 12.86
C ARG A 319 -4.44 -13.69 13.21
N LEU A 320 -4.67 -12.66 12.40
CA LEU A 320 -4.13 -11.33 12.65
C LEU A 320 -4.72 -10.67 13.91
N ILE A 321 -6.05 -10.65 14.03
CA ILE A 321 -6.74 -10.03 15.18
C ILE A 321 -6.44 -10.82 16.46
N GLU A 322 -6.60 -12.15 16.42
CA GLU A 322 -6.36 -13.00 17.59
C GLU A 322 -4.89 -13.05 17.98
N GLY A 323 -3.98 -12.83 17.03
CA GLY A 323 -2.55 -12.69 17.27
C GLY A 323 -2.17 -11.45 18.08
N CYS A 324 -2.96 -10.38 18.06
CA CYS A 324 -2.65 -9.16 18.81
C CYS A 324 -2.77 -9.35 20.32
N LYS A 325 -1.89 -8.72 21.10
CA LYS A 325 -1.98 -8.70 22.59
C LYS A 325 -3.01 -7.70 23.12
N ALA A 326 -3.08 -6.53 22.50
CA ALA A 326 -3.92 -5.41 22.95
C ALA A 326 -4.25 -4.51 21.76
N LEU A 327 -5.14 -4.96 20.88
CA LEU A 327 -5.55 -4.18 19.72
C LEU A 327 -6.35 -2.96 20.18
N GLU A 328 -5.92 -1.75 19.79
CA GLU A 328 -6.56 -0.49 20.16
C GLU A 328 -7.38 0.10 19.00
N SER A 329 -6.97 -0.14 17.75
CA SER A 329 -7.61 0.41 16.56
C SER A 329 -7.70 -0.63 15.47
N PHE A 330 -8.90 -0.85 14.93
CA PHE A 330 -9.14 -1.69 13.78
C PHE A 330 -9.94 -0.93 12.72
N SER A 331 -9.43 -0.90 11.50
CA SER A 331 -10.06 -0.25 10.35
C SER A 331 -9.98 -1.18 9.15
N TYR A 332 -11.11 -1.42 8.49
CA TYR A 332 -11.17 -2.25 7.29
C TYR A 332 -12.16 -1.66 6.28
N VAL A 333 -11.70 -1.42 5.06
CA VAL A 333 -12.52 -1.08 3.89
C VAL A 333 -12.35 -2.17 2.84
N ALA A 334 -13.45 -2.78 2.44
CA ALA A 334 -13.48 -3.82 1.42
C ALA A 334 -13.07 -3.28 0.04
N GLY A 335 -12.25 -4.05 -0.69
CA GLY A 335 -11.86 -3.75 -2.07
C GLY A 335 -12.85 -4.24 -3.14
N GLY A 336 -13.77 -5.14 -2.76
CA GLY A 336 -14.65 -5.84 -3.70
C GLY A 336 -13.91 -6.81 -4.61
N ARG A 337 -14.57 -7.30 -5.66
CA ARG A 337 -13.99 -8.24 -6.63
C ARG A 337 -12.75 -7.72 -7.35
N TYR A 338 -12.59 -6.40 -7.45
CA TYR A 338 -11.43 -5.77 -8.09
C TYR A 338 -10.10 -6.04 -7.38
N VAL A 339 -10.13 -6.49 -6.12
CA VAL A 339 -8.92 -6.73 -5.33
C VAL A 339 -8.72 -8.22 -5.06
N GLY A 340 -9.80 -8.95 -4.85
CA GLY A 340 -9.76 -10.39 -4.66
C GLY A 340 -11.12 -10.93 -4.27
N TYR A 341 -11.27 -12.26 -4.33
CA TYR A 341 -12.52 -12.94 -4.05
C TYR A 341 -12.71 -13.27 -2.57
N GLU A 342 -11.65 -13.22 -1.76
CA GLU A 342 -11.72 -13.53 -0.34
C GLU A 342 -12.43 -12.47 0.48
N GLN A 343 -13.36 -12.95 1.31
CA GLN A 343 -14.21 -12.11 2.13
C GLN A 343 -14.47 -12.81 3.47
N PHE A 344 -14.40 -12.07 4.56
CA PHE A 344 -14.97 -12.50 5.84
C PHE A 344 -16.43 -12.02 5.95
N ARG A 345 -17.09 -12.23 7.08
CA ARG A 345 -18.40 -11.63 7.37
C ARG A 345 -18.31 -10.70 8.58
N ALA A 346 -19.18 -9.69 8.67
CA ALA A 346 -19.15 -8.76 9.81
C ALA A 346 -19.34 -9.47 11.16
N LYS A 347 -20.13 -10.55 11.19
CA LYS A 347 -20.27 -11.43 12.36
C LYS A 347 -18.95 -12.12 12.74
N GLU A 348 -18.20 -12.63 11.77
CA GLU A 348 -16.96 -13.37 12.00
C GLU A 348 -15.88 -12.46 12.56
N VAL A 349 -15.65 -11.29 11.93
CA VAL A 349 -14.69 -10.31 12.45
C VAL A 349 -15.05 -9.84 13.85
N LYS A 350 -16.34 -9.69 14.17
CA LYS A 350 -16.79 -9.37 15.53
C LYS A 350 -16.38 -10.45 16.53
N GLU A 351 -16.57 -11.72 16.22
CA GLU A 351 -16.19 -12.82 17.11
C GLU A 351 -14.70 -12.76 17.48
N HIS A 352 -13.85 -12.40 16.53
CA HIS A 352 -12.42 -12.19 16.77
C HIS A 352 -12.13 -10.90 17.55
N LEU A 353 -12.80 -9.79 17.23
CA LEU A 353 -12.64 -8.51 17.92
C LEU A 353 -13.10 -8.54 19.38
N LEU A 354 -14.04 -9.43 19.76
CA LEU A 354 -14.47 -9.60 21.16
C LEU A 354 -13.32 -9.99 22.11
N LYS A 355 -12.23 -10.57 21.59
CA LYS A 355 -11.01 -10.81 22.38
C LYS A 355 -10.35 -9.50 22.85
N HIS A 356 -10.58 -8.40 22.12
CA HIS A 356 -10.06 -7.06 22.39
C HIS A 356 -11.11 -6.11 22.98
N LYS A 357 -12.20 -6.66 23.54
CA LYS A 357 -13.32 -5.84 24.06
C LYS A 357 -12.93 -4.80 25.11
N THR A 358 -11.80 -4.99 25.80
CA THR A 358 -11.27 -4.08 26.83
C THR A 358 -10.15 -3.16 26.34
N THR A 359 -9.65 -3.35 25.12
CA THR A 359 -8.52 -2.58 24.57
C THR A 359 -8.92 -1.77 23.34
N LEU A 360 -9.89 -2.25 22.55
CA LEU A 360 -10.32 -1.63 21.31
C LEU A 360 -11.03 -0.30 21.60
N LYS A 361 -10.46 0.79 21.09
CA LYS A 361 -10.93 2.18 21.22
C LYS A 361 -11.53 2.72 19.94
N TYR A 362 -11.04 2.27 18.78
CA TYR A 362 -11.49 2.70 17.46
C TYR A 362 -11.85 1.50 16.59
N LEU A 363 -13.05 1.53 16.01
CA LEU A 363 -13.52 0.54 15.06
C LEU A 363 -14.08 1.22 13.82
N ALA A 364 -13.49 0.93 12.67
CA ALA A 364 -14.00 1.34 11.37
C ALA A 364 -14.23 0.14 10.46
N LEU A 365 -15.43 -0.05 9.93
CA LEU A 365 -15.73 -1.11 8.96
C LEU A 365 -16.56 -0.55 7.81
N ASP A 366 -16.06 -0.72 6.60
CA ASP A 366 -16.79 -0.53 5.36
C ASP A 366 -16.77 -1.82 4.56
N LEU A 367 -17.90 -2.53 4.52
CA LEU A 367 -18.04 -3.76 3.74
C LEU A 367 -18.98 -3.56 2.55
N SER A 368 -19.31 -2.31 2.21
CA SER A 368 -20.29 -1.99 1.17
C SER A 368 -19.88 -2.42 -0.24
N HIS A 369 -18.58 -2.51 -0.50
CA HIS A 369 -18.02 -2.96 -1.78
C HIS A 369 -17.99 -4.48 -1.95
N TRP A 370 -18.55 -5.27 -1.04
CA TRP A 370 -18.65 -6.71 -1.25
C TRP A 370 -19.81 -7.09 -2.17
N ASP A 371 -19.46 -7.73 -3.28
CA ASP A 371 -20.37 -8.11 -4.36
C ASP A 371 -21.34 -9.26 -4.05
N PHE A 372 -21.43 -9.71 -2.79
CA PHE A 372 -22.31 -10.80 -2.38
C PHE A 372 -23.34 -10.36 -1.32
N PRO A 373 -24.43 -9.67 -1.74
CA PRO A 373 -25.55 -9.25 -0.89
C PRO A 373 -26.12 -10.37 -0.01
N ARG A 374 -25.96 -11.62 -0.43
CA ARG A 374 -26.60 -12.79 0.18
C ARG A 374 -25.96 -13.22 1.51
N ASN A 375 -24.74 -12.80 1.80
CA ASN A 375 -23.96 -13.29 2.94
C ASN A 375 -23.64 -12.25 4.02
N PHE A 376 -24.21 -11.04 3.92
CA PHE A 376 -24.04 -10.01 4.94
C PHE A 376 -24.75 -10.39 6.24
N LYS A 377 -24.04 -11.12 7.12
CA LYS A 377 -24.44 -11.24 8.52
C LYS A 377 -24.00 -9.96 9.24
N SER A 378 -24.96 -9.19 9.74
CA SER A 378 -24.73 -7.90 10.42
C SER A 378 -23.83 -8.05 11.67
N PHE A 379 -23.14 -6.96 12.02
CA PHE A 379 -22.28 -6.88 13.21
C PHE A 379 -23.09 -7.01 14.52
N LYS A 380 -24.38 -6.64 14.51
CA LYS A 380 -25.28 -6.67 15.69
C LYS A 380 -24.72 -5.81 16.85
N SER A 381 -24.86 -6.27 18.10
CA SER A 381 -24.51 -5.50 19.30
C SER A 381 -23.01 -5.24 19.45
N MET A 382 -22.66 -4.04 19.89
CA MET A 382 -21.34 -3.61 20.32
C MET A 382 -21.29 -3.35 21.84
N THR A 383 -22.32 -3.72 22.60
CA THR A 383 -22.40 -3.46 24.05
C THR A 383 -21.29 -4.13 24.86
N ASP A 384 -20.69 -5.21 24.33
CA ASP A 384 -19.62 -5.96 24.98
C ASP A 384 -18.28 -5.20 25.01
N PHE A 385 -18.09 -4.21 24.14
CA PHE A 385 -16.86 -3.43 24.05
C PHE A 385 -16.84 -2.33 25.12
N SER A 386 -16.06 -2.51 26.18
CA SER A 386 -16.03 -1.60 27.33
C SER A 386 -15.20 -0.34 27.11
N CYS A 387 -14.33 -0.33 26.10
CA CYS A 387 -13.39 0.75 25.81
C CYS A 387 -13.58 1.37 24.43
N LEU A 388 -14.58 0.94 23.66
CA LEU A 388 -14.82 1.43 22.30
C LEU A 388 -15.35 2.86 22.35
N GLU A 389 -14.53 3.81 21.89
CA GLU A 389 -14.79 5.24 21.97
C GLU A 389 -15.31 5.81 20.65
N LYS A 390 -14.91 5.24 19.52
CA LYS A 390 -15.31 5.71 18.20
C LYS A 390 -15.66 4.55 17.29
N VAL A 391 -16.81 4.67 16.63
CA VAL A 391 -17.31 3.72 15.63
C VAL A 391 -17.57 4.45 14.31
N VAL A 392 -17.03 3.92 13.23
CA VAL A 392 -17.28 4.37 11.85
C VAL A 392 -17.75 3.17 11.03
N MET A 393 -19.01 3.10 10.65
CA MET A 393 -19.55 1.92 9.95
C MET A 393 -20.50 2.29 8.83
N ASP A 394 -20.47 1.50 7.75
CA ASP A 394 -21.58 1.53 6.81
C ASP A 394 -22.82 0.91 7.48
N TYR A 395 -24.01 1.41 7.15
CA TYR A 395 -25.25 0.89 7.72
C TYR A 395 -25.48 -0.59 7.37
N GLY A 396 -24.97 -1.01 6.21
CA GLY A 396 -24.91 -2.38 5.72
C GLY A 396 -24.36 -3.33 6.78
N THR A 397 -23.10 -3.10 7.10
CA THR A 397 -22.33 -3.83 8.10
C THR A 397 -22.96 -3.80 9.48
N LEU A 398 -23.51 -2.65 9.89
CA LEU A 398 -24.10 -2.52 11.21
C LEU A 398 -25.35 -3.40 11.37
N ARG A 399 -26.30 -3.33 10.43
CA ARG A 399 -27.67 -3.84 10.62
C ARG A 399 -28.40 -4.31 9.35
N TRP A 400 -27.94 -3.97 8.16
CA TRP A 400 -28.79 -4.13 6.97
C TRP A 400 -29.04 -5.58 6.61
N ARG A 401 -30.31 -5.97 6.62
CA ARG A 401 -30.80 -7.07 5.78
C ARG A 401 -31.30 -6.47 4.47
N PRO A 402 -30.70 -6.80 3.31
CA PRO A 402 -31.22 -6.35 2.03
C PRO A 402 -32.67 -6.82 1.87
N CYS A 403 -33.59 -5.89 1.59
CA CYS A 403 -34.89 -6.28 1.05
C CYS A 403 -34.59 -6.98 -0.29
N HIS A 404 -35.07 -8.22 -0.48
CA HIS A 404 -34.82 -9.11 -1.63
C HIS A 404 -35.11 -8.55 -3.05
N PHE A 405 -35.38 -7.26 -3.20
CA PHE A 405 -35.88 -6.63 -4.41
C PHE A 405 -34.90 -6.52 -5.59
N PHE A 406 -33.61 -6.80 -5.40
CA PHE A 406 -32.60 -6.65 -6.46
C PHE A 406 -31.86 -7.93 -6.85
N ALA A 407 -32.07 -9.06 -6.15
CA ALA A 407 -31.51 -10.35 -6.57
C ALA A 407 -32.57 -11.11 -7.40
N PRO A 408 -32.27 -11.59 -8.61
CA PRO A 408 -33.18 -12.43 -9.38
C PRO A 408 -33.62 -13.63 -8.53
N ILE A 409 -34.93 -13.73 -8.30
CA ILE A 409 -35.60 -14.72 -7.43
C ILE A 409 -35.28 -16.18 -7.82
N ALA A 410 -34.78 -16.41 -9.03
CA ALA A 410 -34.62 -17.75 -9.61
C ALA A 410 -33.51 -18.63 -8.99
N MET A 411 -32.64 -18.11 -8.12
CA MET A 411 -31.51 -18.89 -7.55
C MET A 411 -31.53 -18.98 -6.01
N ILE A 412 -32.70 -19.06 -5.38
CA ILE A 412 -32.85 -19.10 -3.90
C ILE A 412 -33.69 -20.33 -3.49
N GLN A 413 -33.36 -21.53 -3.98
CA GLN A 413 -34.22 -22.69 -3.73
C GLN A 413 -33.68 -23.80 -2.83
N ASP A 414 -32.41 -23.84 -2.37
CA ASP A 414 -31.96 -25.14 -1.80
C ASP A 414 -30.86 -25.16 -0.72
N GLU A 415 -30.74 -24.15 0.14
CA GLU A 415 -29.98 -24.32 1.39
C GLU A 415 -30.93 -24.17 2.59
N GLY A 416 -31.70 -25.24 2.82
CA GLY A 416 -32.50 -25.43 4.01
C GLY A 416 -31.63 -25.57 5.25
N ASP A 417 -31.89 -24.72 6.27
CA ASP A 417 -32.01 -25.11 7.69
C ASP A 417 -31.97 -23.91 8.67
N ASP A 418 -31.81 -22.67 8.21
CA ASP A 418 -32.02 -21.50 9.07
C ASP A 418 -33.49 -21.01 9.00
N ASP A 419 -34.42 -21.78 9.60
CA ASP A 419 -35.87 -21.49 9.79
C ASP A 419 -36.16 -20.22 10.64
N ASP A 420 -35.15 -19.42 10.96
CA ASP A 420 -35.26 -18.26 11.85
C ASP A 420 -35.57 -16.96 11.08
N ASP A 421 -36.87 -16.71 10.95
CA ASP A 421 -37.48 -15.41 10.69
C ASP A 421 -37.21 -14.78 9.30
N GLU A 422 -37.98 -15.25 8.31
CA GLU A 422 -38.44 -14.46 7.15
C GLU A 422 -39.33 -13.25 7.57
N GLY A 423 -39.45 -13.03 8.88
CA GLY A 423 -40.19 -11.96 9.53
C GLY A 423 -39.62 -10.58 9.21
N ASP A 424 -40.46 -9.77 8.57
CA ASP A 424 -40.40 -8.31 8.48
C ASP A 424 -38.98 -7.72 8.39
N VAL A 425 -38.48 -7.57 7.16
CA VAL A 425 -37.19 -6.91 6.85
C VAL A 425 -37.06 -5.55 7.53
N HIS A 426 -38.16 -4.82 7.72
CA HIS A 426 -38.13 -3.56 8.43
C HIS A 426 -37.82 -3.78 9.92
N ALA A 427 -38.50 -4.73 10.59
CA ALA A 427 -38.20 -5.10 11.98
C ALA A 427 -36.76 -5.59 12.15
N ALA A 428 -36.21 -6.37 11.21
CA ALA A 428 -34.82 -6.79 11.26
C ALA A 428 -33.81 -5.63 11.19
N ASN A 429 -34.20 -4.53 10.54
CA ASN A 429 -33.38 -3.32 10.41
C ASN A 429 -33.60 -2.30 11.56
N THR A 430 -34.69 -2.40 12.32
CA THR A 430 -35.04 -1.46 13.41
C THR A 430 -34.96 -2.07 14.81
N ARG A 431 -34.95 -3.41 14.95
CA ARG A 431 -34.97 -4.09 16.26
C ARG A 431 -33.72 -4.94 16.50
N PRO A 432 -33.11 -4.86 17.71
CA PRO A 432 -33.40 -3.89 18.80
C PRO A 432 -33.07 -2.46 18.35
N PRO A 433 -33.52 -1.37 19.02
CA PRO A 433 -33.22 0.00 18.60
C PRO A 433 -31.71 0.30 18.64
N LEU A 434 -31.25 1.29 17.85
CA LEU A 434 -29.81 1.59 17.72
C LEU A 434 -29.08 1.84 19.04
N PRO A 435 -29.58 2.67 19.98
CA PRO A 435 -28.94 2.87 21.29
C PRO A 435 -28.62 1.55 22.02
N ASP A 436 -29.53 0.58 21.97
CA ASP A 436 -29.36 -0.70 22.69
C ASP A 436 -28.21 -1.56 22.13
N LEU A 437 -27.69 -1.26 20.94
CA LEU A 437 -26.52 -1.94 20.38
C LEU A 437 -25.21 -1.21 20.65
N LEU A 438 -25.21 0.02 21.15
CA LEU A 438 -23.98 0.81 21.29
C LEU A 438 -23.31 0.54 22.64
N PRO A 439 -21.98 0.63 22.72
CA PRO A 439 -21.29 0.53 24.00
C PRO A 439 -21.48 1.80 24.84
N LYS A 440 -21.38 1.65 26.16
CA LYS A 440 -21.46 2.78 27.10
C LYS A 440 -20.28 3.75 26.98
N SER A 441 -19.14 3.26 26.50
CA SER A 441 -17.90 4.03 26.32
C SER A 441 -17.90 4.91 25.07
N LEU A 442 -18.89 4.77 24.19
CA LEU A 442 -18.91 5.44 22.89
C LEU A 442 -18.94 6.96 23.06
N LYS A 443 -18.06 7.65 22.32
CA LYS A 443 -17.93 9.10 22.25
C LYS A 443 -18.35 9.66 20.90
N GLU A 444 -18.04 8.96 19.82
CA GLU A 444 -18.36 9.38 18.45
C GLU A 444 -18.92 8.20 17.65
N LEU A 445 -20.07 8.41 17.01
CA LEU A 445 -20.70 7.47 16.09
C LEU A 445 -20.77 8.09 14.70
N VAL A 446 -20.20 7.43 13.71
CA VAL A 446 -20.30 7.83 12.31
C VAL A 446 -20.92 6.69 11.53
N ILE A 447 -22.07 6.93 10.92
CA ILE A 447 -22.74 5.96 10.05
C ILE A 447 -22.75 6.52 8.64
N PHE A 448 -22.28 5.75 7.67
CA PHE A 448 -22.33 6.14 6.27
C PHE A 448 -23.16 5.17 5.43
N GLN A 449 -23.51 5.59 4.21
CA GLN A 449 -24.47 4.92 3.33
C GLN A 449 -25.80 4.60 4.03
N ALA A 450 -26.24 5.47 4.94
CA ALA A 450 -27.42 5.21 5.75
C ALA A 450 -28.72 5.29 4.90
N PRO A 451 -29.54 4.22 4.85
CA PRO A 451 -30.85 4.21 4.20
C PRO A 451 -31.89 4.95 5.05
N PRO A 452 -33.06 5.35 4.50
CA PRO A 452 -34.07 6.12 5.24
C PRO A 452 -34.55 5.51 6.56
N VAL A 453 -34.52 4.19 6.71
CA VAL A 453 -34.89 3.48 7.96
C VAL A 453 -33.95 3.81 9.15
N ILE A 454 -32.78 4.43 8.90
CA ILE A 454 -31.92 4.94 9.97
C ILE A 454 -32.64 5.98 10.83
N VAL A 455 -33.58 6.75 10.27
CA VAL A 455 -34.27 7.82 11.00
C VAL A 455 -35.03 7.26 12.19
N GLU A 456 -35.76 6.15 12.04
CA GLU A 456 -36.46 5.49 13.15
C GLU A 456 -35.48 5.00 14.23
N ASN A 457 -34.34 4.45 13.81
CA ASN A 457 -33.28 4.03 14.72
C ASN A 457 -32.67 5.22 15.50
N LEU A 458 -32.54 6.39 14.87
CA LEU A 458 -32.03 7.60 15.52
C LEU A 458 -33.08 8.25 16.42
N VAL A 459 -34.36 8.22 16.05
CA VAL A 459 -35.47 8.68 16.92
C VAL A 459 -35.53 7.88 18.21
N ALA A 460 -35.12 6.60 18.21
CA ALA A 460 -35.02 5.80 19.42
C ALA A 460 -34.07 6.38 20.50
N PHE A 461 -33.18 7.33 20.16
CA PHE A 461 -32.42 8.07 21.16
C PHE A 461 -33.28 8.96 22.06
N GLU A 462 -34.48 9.37 21.60
CA GLU A 462 -35.44 10.15 22.40
C GLU A 462 -35.81 9.40 23.69
N THR A 463 -36.14 8.11 23.56
CA THR A 463 -36.53 7.24 24.68
C THR A 463 -35.34 6.63 25.42
N SER A 464 -34.14 6.63 24.82
CA SER A 464 -32.92 6.20 25.48
C SER A 464 -32.58 7.07 26.70
N CYS A 465 -32.17 6.44 27.80
CA CYS A 465 -31.71 7.20 28.97
C CYS A 465 -30.32 7.76 28.68
N GLN A 466 -30.04 9.02 29.08
CA GLN A 466 -28.66 9.55 29.01
C GLN A 466 -27.65 8.65 29.75
N ASP A 467 -28.11 7.90 30.75
CA ASP A 467 -27.30 6.91 31.49
C ASP A 467 -26.83 5.71 30.63
N GLN A 468 -27.45 5.45 29.47
CA GLN A 468 -27.04 4.37 28.57
C GLN A 468 -25.76 4.71 27.83
N HIS A 469 -25.59 5.95 27.37
CA HIS A 469 -24.39 6.43 26.67
C HIS A 469 -23.91 7.77 27.21
N PRO A 470 -23.41 7.82 28.46
CA PRO A 470 -23.05 9.07 29.13
C PRO A 470 -21.87 9.80 28.50
N HIS A 471 -21.16 9.15 27.58
CA HIS A 471 -19.97 9.68 26.91
C HIS A 471 -20.19 10.08 25.46
N LEU A 472 -21.37 9.80 24.89
CA LEU A 472 -21.65 10.07 23.48
C LEU A 472 -21.72 11.59 23.27
N LYS A 473 -20.81 12.12 22.46
CA LYS A 473 -20.69 13.55 22.18
C LYS A 473 -21.10 13.91 20.77
N SER A 474 -20.91 13.01 19.81
CA SER A 474 -21.17 13.30 18.39
C SER A 474 -21.77 12.10 17.67
N VAL A 475 -22.78 12.38 16.83
CA VAL A 475 -23.41 11.44 15.90
C VAL A 475 -23.38 12.09 14.51
N LYS A 476 -22.74 11.41 13.55
CA LYS A 476 -22.61 11.88 12.17
C LYS A 476 -23.23 10.88 11.21
N ILE A 477 -24.11 11.35 10.34
CA ILE A 477 -24.82 10.49 9.38
C ILE A 477 -24.49 10.94 7.96
N HIS A 478 -23.73 10.12 7.23
CA HIS A 478 -23.51 10.29 5.81
C HIS A 478 -24.56 9.51 5.04
N THR A 479 -25.38 10.22 4.28
CA THR A 479 -26.51 9.62 3.56
C THR A 479 -26.23 9.60 2.07
N THR A 480 -26.64 8.55 1.37
CA THR A 480 -26.67 8.57 -0.09
C THR A 480 -27.82 9.47 -0.54
N ARG A 481 -27.47 10.59 -1.20
CA ARG A 481 -28.33 11.76 -1.44
C ARG A 481 -29.74 11.41 -1.91
N ARG A 482 -30.73 12.12 -1.33
CA ARG A 482 -32.13 12.39 -1.77
C ARG A 482 -33.29 11.66 -1.08
N LYS A 483 -33.07 10.77 -0.10
CA LYS A 483 -34.18 10.01 0.52
C LYS A 483 -34.47 10.27 2.00
N LEU A 484 -33.54 10.74 2.84
CA LEU A 484 -33.84 10.91 4.28
C LEU A 484 -34.77 12.09 4.59
N ALA A 485 -34.63 13.22 3.91
CA ALA A 485 -35.51 14.38 4.14
C ALA A 485 -37.00 14.12 3.86
N LYS A 486 -37.35 12.95 3.32
CA LYS A 486 -38.73 12.50 3.10
C LYS A 486 -39.22 11.53 4.18
N ALA A 487 -38.33 11.03 5.03
CA ALA A 487 -38.70 10.16 6.13
C ALA A 487 -39.45 10.98 7.18
N GLU A 488 -40.48 10.38 7.75
CA GLU A 488 -41.17 10.95 8.91
C GLU A 488 -40.16 11.15 10.06
N ASP A 489 -40.37 12.20 10.85
CA ASP A 489 -39.51 12.58 11.99
C ASP A 489 -38.07 13.03 11.69
N TYR A 490 -37.61 13.05 10.43
CA TYR A 490 -36.25 13.51 10.10
C TYR A 490 -35.95 14.93 10.62
N ASP A 491 -36.89 15.87 10.43
CA ASP A 491 -36.74 17.27 10.89
C ASP A 491 -36.62 17.39 12.43
N ARG A 492 -36.96 16.33 13.17
CA ARG A 492 -36.86 16.31 14.65
C ARG A 492 -35.49 15.88 15.15
N LEU A 493 -34.67 15.20 14.33
CA LEU A 493 -33.40 14.63 14.76
C LEU A 493 -32.45 15.66 15.40
N PRO A 494 -32.21 16.86 14.83
CA PRO A 494 -31.33 17.84 15.45
C PRO A 494 -31.79 18.24 16.86
N GLY A 495 -33.10 18.41 17.07
CA GLY A 495 -33.67 18.75 18.37
C GLY A 495 -33.53 17.62 19.40
N ILE A 496 -33.76 16.37 18.98
CA ILE A 496 -33.58 15.18 19.85
C ILE A 496 -32.14 15.10 20.36
N PHE A 497 -31.15 15.29 19.49
CA PHE A 497 -29.73 15.23 19.88
C PHE A 497 -29.29 16.47 20.68
N GLU A 498 -29.76 17.67 20.32
CA GLU A 498 -29.48 18.91 21.07
C GLU A 498 -29.98 18.81 22.51
N GLU A 499 -31.20 18.30 22.75
CA GLU A 499 -31.76 18.08 24.09
C GLU A 499 -30.92 17.11 24.92
N LYS A 500 -30.26 16.15 24.26
CA LYS A 500 -29.37 15.19 24.92
C LYS A 500 -27.94 15.72 25.09
N GLY A 501 -27.60 16.88 24.52
CA GLY A 501 -26.24 17.44 24.53
C GLY A 501 -25.29 16.73 23.57
N ILE A 502 -25.81 16.12 22.50
CA ILE A 502 -25.06 15.39 21.48
C ILE A 502 -25.02 16.25 20.22
N GLU A 503 -23.82 16.43 19.66
CA GLU A 503 -23.63 17.10 18.37
C GLU A 503 -24.11 16.17 17.23
N TYR A 504 -25.17 16.57 16.55
CA TYR A 504 -25.65 15.90 15.35
C TYR A 504 -25.18 16.64 14.10
N ASP A 505 -24.55 15.91 13.18
CA ASP A 505 -24.11 16.47 11.91
C ASP A 505 -24.47 15.53 10.74
N GLU A 506 -24.78 16.14 9.60
CA GLU A 506 -24.97 15.47 8.32
C GLU A 506 -23.95 16.03 7.35
N PRO A 507 -22.68 15.65 7.52
CA PRO A 507 -21.62 16.15 6.66
C PRO A 507 -22.01 15.87 5.21
N PRO A 508 -21.83 16.85 4.31
CA PRO A 508 -22.07 16.61 2.91
C PRO A 508 -21.24 15.41 2.46
N ILE A 509 -21.73 14.65 1.47
CA ILE A 509 -20.88 13.69 0.76
C ILE A 509 -19.77 14.51 0.08
N THR A 510 -18.72 14.79 0.83
CA THR A 510 -17.43 15.25 0.35
C THR A 510 -16.61 14.03 -0.04
N LEU A 511 -15.57 14.26 -0.85
CA LEU A 511 -14.56 13.23 -1.12
C LEU A 511 -13.82 12.80 0.17
N ASP A 512 -13.88 13.61 1.23
CA ASP A 512 -13.33 13.29 2.55
C ASP A 512 -14.15 12.16 3.19
N PHE A 513 -13.77 10.92 2.88
CA PHE A 513 -14.37 9.72 3.44
C PHE A 513 -14.12 9.67 4.96
N PRO A 514 -15.10 9.25 5.78
CA PRO A 514 -14.97 9.31 7.24
C PRO A 514 -13.92 8.34 7.80
N ILE A 515 -13.54 7.33 7.02
CA ILE A 515 -12.42 6.43 7.32
C ILE A 515 -11.16 7.04 6.70
N PRO A 516 -10.07 7.24 7.48
CA PRO A 516 -8.82 7.77 6.95
C PRO A 516 -8.36 7.02 5.70
N GLN A 517 -8.30 7.73 4.56
CA GLN A 517 -7.97 7.13 3.27
C GLN A 517 -6.45 6.98 3.10
N MET A 518 -5.95 5.77 3.00
CA MET A 518 -4.65 5.41 2.43
C MET A 518 -4.58 5.76 0.95
N HIS A 519 -5.71 5.83 0.24
CA HIS A 519 -5.77 6.40 -1.10
C HIS A 519 -5.17 7.80 -1.13
N ASP A 520 -5.35 8.63 -0.10
CA ASP A 520 -4.68 9.93 -0.03
C ASP A 520 -3.16 9.76 0.04
N TRP A 521 -2.64 8.78 0.77
CA TRP A 521 -1.20 8.51 0.77
C TRP A 521 -0.70 8.10 -0.62
N ILE A 522 -1.45 7.25 -1.32
CA ILE A 522 -1.07 6.70 -2.63
C ILE A 522 -1.20 7.76 -3.73
N MET A 523 -2.37 8.40 -3.79
CA MET A 523 -2.71 9.43 -4.77
C MET A 523 -2.24 10.82 -4.40
N ASP A 524 -1.73 11.06 -3.17
CA ASP A 524 -0.93 12.26 -2.87
C ASP A 524 0.40 12.19 -3.62
N SER A 525 0.27 12.39 -4.92
CA SER A 525 1.09 13.30 -5.67
C SER A 525 0.87 14.76 -5.26
N LYS A 526 0.26 15.09 -4.10
CA LYS A 526 0.65 16.33 -3.39
C LYS A 526 2.15 16.22 -3.14
N VAL A 527 2.93 16.58 -4.17
CA VAL A 527 3.90 17.65 -4.16
C VAL A 527 3.81 18.24 -2.78
N ARG A 528 4.65 17.73 -1.84
CA ARG A 528 4.85 18.32 -0.52
C ARG A 528 4.74 19.81 -0.76
N ARG A 529 3.62 20.44 -0.31
CA ARG A 529 3.28 21.81 -0.74
C ARG A 529 4.55 22.60 -0.57
N MET A 530 5.20 22.95 -1.67
CA MET A 530 6.55 23.48 -1.53
C MET A 530 6.34 24.85 -0.95
N THR A 531 6.71 25.05 0.29
CA THR A 531 6.64 26.35 0.91
C THR A 531 7.98 27.01 0.66
N ARG A 532 7.96 28.21 0.08
CA ARG A 532 9.18 29.02 -0.04
C ARG A 532 8.87 30.42 0.45
N TRP A 533 9.81 30.96 1.21
CA TRP A 533 9.76 32.36 1.56
C TRP A 533 9.83 33.20 0.29
N ASN A 534 8.76 33.95 0.00
CA ASN A 534 8.78 34.96 -1.04
C ASN A 534 9.38 36.25 -0.45
N PRO A 535 10.59 36.67 -0.86
CA PRO A 535 11.21 37.87 -0.34
C PRO A 535 10.48 39.15 -0.74
N HIS A 536 9.74 39.14 -1.86
CA HIS A 536 8.94 40.28 -2.31
C HIS A 536 7.73 40.50 -1.41
N ASP A 537 6.98 39.42 -1.15
CA ASP A 537 5.73 39.50 -0.38
C ASP A 537 5.95 39.33 1.13
N LYS A 538 7.17 38.97 1.54
CA LYS A 538 7.56 38.70 2.94
C LYS A 538 6.61 37.71 3.64
N MET A 539 6.24 36.66 2.91
CA MET A 539 5.44 35.56 3.43
C MET A 539 5.86 34.26 2.76
N TYR A 540 5.62 33.14 3.43
CA TYR A 540 5.75 31.83 2.79
C TYR A 540 4.61 31.64 1.79
N GLN A 541 4.98 31.31 0.56
CA GLN A 541 4.03 30.91 -0.48
C GLN A 541 4.10 29.40 -0.64
N GLY A 542 2.93 28.75 -0.58
CA GLY A 542 2.78 27.33 -0.88
C GLY A 542 2.55 27.13 -2.38
N PHE A 543 3.33 26.25 -2.99
CA PHE A 543 3.15 25.86 -4.38
C PHE A 543 2.49 24.48 -4.43
N PRO A 544 1.29 24.36 -5.02
CA PRO A 544 0.59 23.08 -5.10
C PRO A 544 1.26 22.15 -6.12
N THR A 545 2.10 22.68 -7.03
CA THR A 545 2.87 21.88 -7.98
C THR A 545 4.33 22.35 -8.07
N ARG A 546 5.25 21.42 -8.39
CA ARG A 546 6.65 21.75 -8.67
C ARG A 546 6.80 22.68 -9.87
N LEU A 547 5.88 22.62 -10.84
CA LEU A 547 5.86 23.55 -11.98
C LEU A 547 5.58 24.99 -11.52
N LEU A 548 4.60 25.18 -10.62
CA LEU A 548 4.33 26.50 -10.04
C LEU A 548 5.48 26.98 -9.17
N TYR A 549 6.12 26.08 -8.40
CA TYR A 549 7.37 26.37 -7.69
C TYR A 549 8.48 26.80 -8.65
N ARG A 550 8.65 26.08 -9.77
CA ARG A 550 9.65 26.36 -10.80
C ARG A 550 9.41 27.71 -11.46
N ARG A 551 8.17 27.98 -11.89
CA ARG A 551 7.76 29.30 -12.43
C ARG A 551 8.01 30.39 -11.42
N PHE A 552 7.68 30.18 -10.14
CA PHE A 552 8.03 31.14 -9.10
C PHE A 552 9.54 31.40 -8.99
N CYS A 553 10.38 30.36 -9.07
CA CYS A 553 11.83 30.53 -9.06
C CYS A 553 12.33 31.31 -10.30
N GLU A 554 11.74 31.04 -11.47
CA GLU A 554 12.05 31.74 -12.73
C GLU A 554 11.58 33.21 -12.67
N ASP A 555 10.32 33.45 -12.30
CA ASP A 555 9.64 34.74 -12.37
C ASP A 555 10.00 35.68 -11.21
N VAL A 556 10.09 35.15 -9.97
CA VAL A 556 10.27 35.97 -8.76
C VAL A 556 11.73 36.04 -8.33
N LEU A 557 12.50 34.95 -8.53
CA LEU A 557 13.90 34.89 -8.09
C LEU A 557 14.90 35.06 -9.24
N GLY A 558 14.46 34.95 -10.49
CA GLY A 558 15.35 34.95 -11.67
C GLY A 558 16.30 33.77 -11.71
N GLU A 559 16.03 32.70 -10.95
CA GLU A 559 16.80 31.46 -10.97
C GLU A 559 16.45 30.72 -12.27
N ASN A 560 17.44 30.23 -13.03
CA ASN A 560 17.20 29.35 -14.19
C ASN A 560 17.30 27.87 -13.75
N PRO A 561 16.19 27.20 -13.42
CA PRO A 561 16.19 25.84 -12.91
C PRO A 561 16.61 24.79 -13.94
N ALA A 562 16.64 25.12 -15.24
CA ALA A 562 17.16 24.23 -16.28
C ALA A 562 18.67 23.97 -16.17
N ALA A 563 19.41 24.76 -15.38
CA ALA A 563 20.84 24.58 -15.18
C ALA A 563 21.19 23.31 -14.37
N ASN A 564 20.26 22.74 -13.60
CA ASN A 564 20.50 21.61 -12.68
C ASN A 564 19.66 20.35 -12.99
N GLY A 565 18.90 20.36 -14.07
CA GLY A 565 18.13 19.22 -14.55
C GLY A 565 17.68 19.55 -15.96
N GLY A 566 18.13 18.77 -16.94
CA GLY A 566 17.86 19.01 -18.36
C GLY A 566 16.37 19.18 -18.68
N PRO A 567 16.05 19.67 -19.89
CA PRO A 567 14.66 19.76 -20.34
C PRO A 567 14.00 18.39 -20.16
N LEU A 568 12.82 18.37 -19.54
CA LEU A 568 11.96 17.19 -19.54
C LEU A 568 11.68 16.87 -21.01
N ASP A 569 12.09 15.68 -21.45
CA ASP A 569 11.80 15.21 -22.79
C ASP A 569 10.26 15.12 -22.93
N PRO A 570 9.63 15.89 -23.82
CA PRO A 570 8.18 15.83 -24.03
C PRO A 570 7.72 14.45 -24.52
N SER A 571 8.62 13.63 -25.07
CA SER A 571 8.33 12.23 -25.43
C SER A 571 8.28 11.29 -24.21
N MET A 572 8.75 11.75 -23.04
CA MET A 572 8.56 11.09 -21.75
C MET A 572 7.43 11.74 -20.93
N ASN A 573 6.39 12.25 -21.60
CA ASN A 573 5.15 12.66 -20.94
C ASN A 573 4.38 11.43 -20.43
N PHE A 574 4.90 10.81 -19.37
CA PHE A 574 4.22 9.87 -18.48
C PHE A 574 3.18 10.58 -17.59
N ALA A 575 2.67 11.74 -18.02
CA ALA A 575 1.76 12.56 -17.23
C ALA A 575 0.32 12.02 -17.24
N TYR A 576 0.04 11.03 -18.08
CA TYR A 576 -1.26 10.37 -18.19
C TYR A 576 -1.04 8.90 -18.61
N GLY A 577 -1.52 7.96 -17.81
CA GLY A 577 -1.98 6.65 -18.28
C GLY A 577 -0.96 5.52 -18.43
N TYR A 578 0.20 5.70 -19.06
CA TYR A 578 0.86 4.52 -19.67
C TYR A 578 1.51 3.45 -18.76
N GLU A 579 1.67 3.67 -17.44
CA GLU A 579 2.04 2.56 -16.53
C GLU A 579 0.80 1.81 -16.02
N ASP A 580 -0.34 2.50 -15.86
CA ASP A 580 -1.64 1.84 -15.70
C ASP A 580 -2.03 1.14 -17.01
N ASP A 581 -1.70 1.72 -18.17
CA ASP A 581 -1.92 1.07 -19.48
C ASP A 581 -0.91 -0.05 -19.76
N LEU A 582 0.23 -0.19 -19.08
CA LEU A 582 1.09 -1.36 -19.33
C LEU A 582 0.49 -2.63 -18.69
N ILE A 583 -0.30 -2.46 -17.64
CA ILE A 583 -1.06 -3.52 -16.97
C ILE A 583 -2.40 -3.70 -17.68
N SER A 584 -3.13 -2.62 -18.01
CA SER A 584 -4.36 -2.76 -18.81
C SER A 584 -4.10 -3.23 -20.25
N TYR A 585 -2.93 -2.94 -20.85
CA TYR A 585 -2.52 -3.51 -22.15
C TYR A 585 -2.20 -5.00 -22.04
N LEU A 586 -1.82 -5.50 -20.86
CA LEU A 586 -1.71 -6.95 -20.62
C LEU A 586 -3.11 -7.57 -20.54
N ASP A 587 -4.07 -6.90 -19.92
CA ASP A 587 -5.47 -7.36 -19.87
C ASP A 587 -6.11 -7.35 -21.27
N ASP A 588 -5.99 -6.25 -22.03
CA ASP A 588 -6.57 -6.11 -23.38
C ASP A 588 -5.99 -7.16 -24.37
N GLN A 589 -4.69 -7.48 -24.29
CA GLN A 589 -4.11 -8.53 -25.16
C GLN A 589 -4.51 -9.95 -24.74
N PHE A 590 -4.73 -10.20 -23.45
CA PHE A 590 -5.18 -11.52 -22.97
C PHE A 590 -6.66 -11.75 -23.30
N GLU A 591 -7.50 -10.72 -23.22
CA GLU A 591 -8.90 -10.81 -23.64
C GLU A 591 -9.03 -10.97 -25.17
N ASP A 592 -8.23 -10.27 -25.97
CA ASP A 592 -8.24 -10.42 -27.44
C ASP A 592 -7.77 -11.82 -27.89
N GLU A 593 -6.71 -12.39 -27.31
CA GLU A 593 -6.19 -13.72 -27.67
C GLU A 593 -7.08 -14.88 -27.20
N LEU A 594 -7.85 -14.71 -26.13
CA LEU A 594 -8.87 -15.69 -25.71
C LEU A 594 -10.12 -15.60 -26.58
N SER A 595 -10.50 -14.39 -27.04
CA SER A 595 -11.68 -14.20 -27.89
C SER A 595 -11.54 -14.83 -29.28
N ASP A 596 -10.36 -14.76 -29.90
CA ASP A 596 -10.15 -15.22 -31.29
C ASP A 596 -10.12 -16.76 -31.45
N SER A 597 -9.93 -17.53 -30.36
CA SER A 597 -9.82 -19.00 -30.46
C SER A 597 -11.12 -19.77 -30.15
N GLU A 598 -12.08 -19.15 -29.46
CA GLU A 598 -13.38 -19.76 -29.14
C GLU A 598 -14.49 -19.32 -30.11
N LEU A 599 -14.42 -18.08 -30.64
CA LEU A 599 -15.43 -17.52 -31.55
C LEU A 599 -15.50 -18.21 -32.92
N ASP A 600 -14.40 -18.78 -33.43
CA ASP A 600 -14.39 -19.47 -34.73
C ASP A 600 -15.11 -20.83 -34.69
N SER A 601 -15.37 -21.39 -33.50
CA SER A 601 -16.08 -22.68 -33.35
C SER A 601 -17.59 -22.53 -33.12
N GLU A 602 -18.04 -21.39 -32.56
CA GLU A 602 -19.47 -21.13 -32.33
C GLU A 602 -20.15 -20.42 -33.52
N LEU A 603 -19.41 -19.65 -34.32
CA LEU A 603 -20.00 -18.93 -35.46
C LEU A 603 -20.49 -19.87 -36.58
N ASP A 604 -19.84 -21.02 -36.76
CA ASP A 604 -20.29 -22.07 -37.70
C ASP A 604 -21.51 -22.84 -37.18
N SER A 605 -21.75 -22.85 -35.86
CA SER A 605 -22.95 -23.44 -35.24
C SER A 605 -24.16 -22.48 -35.29
N ALA A 606 -23.92 -21.18 -35.22
CA ALA A 606 -24.99 -20.17 -35.21
C ALA A 606 -25.55 -19.85 -36.61
N LEU A 607 -24.77 -20.06 -37.67
CA LEU A 607 -25.18 -19.78 -39.06
C LEU A 607 -26.16 -20.80 -39.66
N ASP A 608 -26.34 -21.97 -39.05
CA ASP A 608 -27.36 -22.97 -39.45
C ASP A 608 -28.72 -22.75 -38.77
N SER A 609 -28.85 -21.75 -37.86
CA SER A 609 -30.04 -21.58 -37.01
C SER A 609 -30.88 -20.32 -37.27
N LEU A 610 -30.55 -19.49 -38.27
CA LEU A 610 -31.25 -18.21 -38.54
C LEU A 610 -31.77 -18.11 -39.98
N GLU A 611 -32.74 -18.97 -40.32
CA GLU A 611 -33.78 -18.65 -41.33
C GLU A 611 -35.13 -18.44 -40.61
N ALA A 612 -35.33 -17.27 -39.99
CA ALA A 612 -36.64 -16.63 -39.80
C ALA A 612 -36.49 -15.43 -38.85
N ASP A 613 -36.50 -14.21 -39.39
CA ASP A 613 -37.38 -13.11 -38.97
C ASP A 613 -36.81 -11.77 -39.46
N GLU A 614 -37.34 -11.32 -40.60
CA GLU A 614 -37.24 -9.95 -41.09
C GLU A 614 -38.22 -9.08 -40.29
N ASP A 615 -37.71 -8.15 -39.47
CA ASP A 615 -38.31 -6.81 -39.25
C ASP A 615 -37.58 -6.05 -38.13
N PHE A 616 -36.40 -5.49 -38.41
CA PHE A 616 -35.82 -4.43 -37.56
C PHE A 616 -34.84 -3.51 -38.31
N ALA A 617 -35.27 -2.93 -39.43
CA ALA A 617 -34.47 -1.99 -40.22
C ALA A 617 -35.21 -0.66 -40.45
N GLN A 618 -35.39 0.15 -39.39
CA GLN A 618 -35.86 1.53 -39.57
C GLN A 618 -35.49 2.55 -38.47
N GLN A 619 -34.44 2.33 -37.69
CA GLN A 619 -34.02 3.30 -36.66
C GLN A 619 -32.52 3.69 -36.67
N GLN A 620 -31.79 3.37 -37.75
CA GLN A 620 -30.35 3.67 -37.82
C GLN A 620 -29.96 4.68 -38.91
N THR A 621 -30.93 5.39 -39.50
CA THR A 621 -30.69 6.34 -40.60
C THR A 621 -30.85 7.82 -40.21
N GLU A 622 -31.14 8.17 -38.95
CA GLU A 622 -31.29 9.57 -38.51
C GLU A 622 -30.13 10.12 -37.66
N PHE A 623 -29.12 9.31 -37.32
CA PHE A 623 -27.99 9.78 -36.49
C PHE A 623 -26.79 10.30 -37.31
N ASP A 624 -26.57 9.79 -38.52
CA ASP A 624 -25.41 10.16 -39.36
C ASP A 624 -25.58 11.46 -40.16
N ALA A 625 -26.76 12.10 -40.07
CA ALA A 625 -27.01 13.39 -40.73
C ALA A 625 -26.61 14.61 -39.87
N PHE A 626 -26.16 14.42 -38.62
CA PHE A 626 -25.93 15.52 -37.67
C PHE A 626 -24.45 15.90 -37.46
N VAL A 627 -23.48 15.07 -37.87
CA VAL A 627 -22.06 15.21 -37.48
C VAL A 627 -21.16 15.92 -38.51
N HIS A 628 -21.67 16.26 -39.71
CA HIS A 628 -20.86 16.94 -40.72
C HIS A 628 -21.49 18.24 -41.23
N GLY A 629 -21.22 19.34 -40.53
CA GLY A 629 -21.60 20.67 -41.03
C GLY A 629 -21.09 21.86 -40.21
N ALA A 630 -19.79 22.17 -40.29
CA ALA A 630 -19.32 23.53 -39.98
C ALA A 630 -18.02 23.87 -40.73
N THR A 631 -18.15 24.66 -41.80
CA THR A 631 -17.08 25.37 -42.49
C THR A 631 -16.94 26.78 -41.92
N VAL A 632 -15.72 27.23 -41.63
CA VAL A 632 -15.39 28.64 -41.30
C VAL A 632 -14.04 29.01 -41.96
N PRO A 633 -13.86 30.28 -42.42
CA PRO A 633 -13.05 30.58 -43.59
C PRO A 633 -11.61 31.02 -43.29
N THR A 634 -10.82 30.94 -44.35
CA THR A 634 -9.42 31.36 -44.49
C THR A 634 -9.24 32.87 -44.45
N GLY A 635 -8.15 33.34 -43.82
CA GLY A 635 -7.65 34.69 -44.03
C GLY A 635 -6.46 35.08 -43.16
N GLY A 636 -5.33 35.42 -43.80
CA GLY A 636 -4.46 36.51 -43.33
C GLY A 636 -3.05 36.15 -42.84
N ASN A 637 -2.08 36.20 -43.76
CA ASN A 637 -0.65 36.46 -43.49
C ASN A 637 -0.45 37.91 -43.01
N PRO A 638 0.58 38.24 -42.19
CA PRO A 638 1.86 38.67 -42.80
C PRO A 638 3.17 38.41 -41.98
N SER A 639 4.21 38.03 -42.73
CA SER A 639 5.56 38.63 -42.84
C SER A 639 6.34 39.22 -41.62
N ALA A 640 7.41 38.51 -41.24
CA ALA A 640 8.82 38.96 -40.99
C ALA A 640 9.17 39.81 -39.73
N PRO A 641 10.47 39.96 -39.32
CA PRO A 641 11.70 39.31 -39.77
C PRO A 641 12.62 38.70 -38.67
N MET A 642 13.62 37.94 -39.15
CA MET A 642 14.81 37.43 -38.46
C MET A 642 15.58 38.47 -37.62
N GLY A 643 16.02 38.06 -36.43
CA GLY A 643 17.07 38.70 -35.64
C GLY A 643 18.18 37.70 -35.29
N GLN A 644 19.39 37.99 -35.76
CA GLN A 644 20.64 37.27 -35.45
C GLN A 644 20.97 37.35 -33.96
N ILE A 645 21.30 36.22 -33.33
CA ILE A 645 21.94 36.19 -32.00
C ILE A 645 23.40 35.80 -32.16
N THR A 646 24.24 36.65 -31.61
CA THR A 646 25.69 36.62 -31.57
C THR A 646 26.22 35.61 -30.56
N THR A 647 27.32 34.97 -30.94
CA THR A 647 28.14 34.08 -30.12
C THR A 647 28.99 34.89 -29.12
N GLY A 648 28.83 34.61 -27.83
CA GLY A 648 29.64 35.19 -26.75
C GLY A 648 30.08 34.10 -25.78
N GLY A 649 31.38 33.82 -25.76
CA GLY A 649 32.00 32.74 -24.99
C GLY A 649 32.02 32.96 -23.47
N LEU A 650 32.08 31.85 -22.74
CA LEU A 650 32.35 31.78 -21.31
C LEU A 650 33.72 31.10 -21.07
N PRO A 651 34.53 31.57 -20.10
CA PRO A 651 35.79 30.95 -19.74
C PRO A 651 35.61 29.83 -18.71
N ALA A 652 36.45 28.80 -18.85
CA ALA A 652 36.59 27.69 -17.91
C ALA A 652 37.32 28.13 -16.62
N ILE A 653 36.76 27.75 -15.48
CA ILE A 653 37.39 27.70 -14.15
C ILE A 653 36.94 26.33 -13.61
N GLY A 654 37.78 25.33 -13.40
CA GLY A 654 39.03 25.34 -12.65
C GLY A 654 38.79 24.53 -11.37
N ALA A 655 38.85 23.20 -11.48
CA ALA A 655 38.67 22.26 -10.38
C ALA A 655 39.90 22.21 -9.46
N ALA A 656 39.71 22.36 -8.15
CA ALA A 656 40.69 21.97 -7.14
C ALA A 656 40.03 21.83 -5.77
N PHE A 657 40.55 20.89 -4.98
CA PHE A 657 40.36 20.61 -3.54
C PHE A 657 39.35 19.53 -3.14
N ILE A 658 39.83 18.28 -3.10
CA ILE A 658 39.54 17.34 -2.00
C ILE A 658 40.88 16.90 -1.43
N ALA A 659 41.16 17.29 -0.18
CA ALA A 659 42.25 16.76 0.61
C ALA A 659 41.84 16.74 2.09
N GLY A 660 41.97 15.56 2.68
CA GLY A 660 42.24 15.37 4.10
C GLY A 660 41.03 15.21 5.00
N LEU A 661 40.83 13.99 5.49
CA LEU A 661 40.69 13.66 6.93
C LEU A 661 40.65 12.13 7.05
N ASN A 662 41.83 11.49 7.16
CA ASN A 662 41.96 10.18 7.79
C ASN A 662 42.35 10.45 9.25
N ALA A 663 41.54 9.97 10.18
CA ALA A 663 41.89 9.88 11.59
C ALA A 663 41.83 8.40 11.96
N ASP A 664 43.00 7.88 12.28
CA ASP A 664 43.22 6.53 12.79
C ASP A 664 42.56 6.39 14.16
N LEU A 665 41.78 5.32 14.35
CA LEU A 665 41.35 4.83 15.66
C LEU A 665 41.70 3.35 15.73
N ASP A 666 42.83 3.09 16.38
CA ASP A 666 43.21 1.78 16.90
C ASP A 666 42.31 1.46 18.10
N VAL A 667 41.60 0.33 18.04
CA VAL A 667 40.98 -0.31 19.20
C VAL A 667 41.30 -1.79 19.14
N ASP A 668 42.31 -2.18 19.91
CA ASP A 668 42.57 -3.55 20.34
C ASP A 668 41.60 -3.89 21.48
N GLU A 669 40.74 -4.90 21.32
CA GLU A 669 40.22 -5.67 22.47
C GLU A 669 40.11 -7.15 22.10
N ASP A 670 40.95 -7.94 22.76
CA ASP A 670 40.99 -9.40 22.78
C ASP A 670 39.69 -9.97 23.39
N PHE A 671 39.10 -10.96 22.72
CA PHE A 671 37.92 -11.69 23.21
C PHE A 671 38.34 -13.13 23.49
N ASP A 672 38.55 -13.44 24.78
CA ASP A 672 38.81 -14.80 25.25
C ASP A 672 37.51 -15.59 25.45
N SER A 673 37.63 -16.86 25.11
CA SER A 673 36.69 -17.97 25.21
C SER A 673 36.15 -18.22 26.61
N ASP A 674 34.91 -18.72 26.72
CA ASP A 674 34.58 -19.97 27.44
C ASP A 674 33.07 -20.24 27.43
N THR A 675 32.64 -21.27 26.70
CA THR A 675 31.35 -21.95 26.94
C THR A 675 31.49 -23.45 26.70
N SER A 676 31.59 -24.20 27.79
CA SER A 676 31.27 -25.64 27.81
C SER A 676 30.68 -26.02 29.16
N SER A 677 29.39 -26.31 29.18
CA SER A 677 28.81 -27.25 30.14
C SER A 677 27.51 -27.79 29.56
N GLU A 678 27.59 -29.04 29.12
CA GLU A 678 26.49 -29.96 28.95
C GLU A 678 25.73 -30.09 30.28
N GLU A 679 24.39 -30.05 30.24
CA GLU A 679 23.60 -30.75 31.25
C GLU A 679 22.29 -31.22 30.62
N SER A 680 22.21 -32.55 30.52
CA SER A 680 21.07 -33.35 30.08
C SER A 680 20.01 -33.43 31.18
N LEU A 681 18.77 -33.09 30.87
CA LEU A 681 17.61 -33.53 31.64
C LEU A 681 16.54 -34.05 30.67
N ALA A 682 16.40 -35.37 30.68
CA ALA A 682 15.23 -36.07 30.19
C ALA A 682 14.12 -35.88 31.22
N ASP A 683 12.94 -35.47 30.77
CA ASP A 683 11.70 -35.63 31.54
C ASP A 683 10.64 -36.22 30.61
N GLU A 684 10.15 -37.37 31.06
CA GLU A 684 9.07 -38.15 30.51
C GLU A 684 7.75 -37.38 30.66
N VAL A 685 7.00 -37.22 29.57
CA VAL A 685 5.60 -36.80 29.65
C VAL A 685 4.76 -37.77 28.82
N ASP A 686 4.10 -38.67 29.53
CA ASP A 686 2.96 -39.45 29.07
C ASP A 686 1.82 -38.51 28.65
N GLY A 687 1.44 -38.59 27.37
CA GLY A 687 0.31 -37.86 26.80
C GLY A 687 -0.62 -38.80 26.07
N PHE A 688 -1.72 -39.15 26.75
CA PHE A 688 -2.91 -39.81 26.21
C PHE A 688 -3.39 -39.16 24.90
N TYR A 689 -3.49 -39.95 23.83
CA TYR A 689 -4.30 -39.61 22.66
C TYR A 689 -5.50 -40.56 22.62
N ASP A 690 -6.68 -40.04 22.95
CA ASP A 690 -7.96 -40.63 22.57
C ASP A 690 -8.18 -40.38 21.08
N HIS A 691 -8.12 -41.46 20.30
CA HIS A 691 -8.57 -41.50 18.91
C HIS A 691 -10.06 -41.86 18.90
N ASP A 692 -10.92 -40.84 18.79
CA ASP A 692 -12.31 -41.06 18.40
C ASP A 692 -12.37 -41.29 16.89
N ILE A 693 -12.57 -42.56 16.54
CA ILE A 693 -12.90 -43.08 15.22
C ILE A 693 -14.36 -42.73 14.93
N PHE A 694 -14.60 -41.83 13.97
CA PHE A 694 -15.89 -41.75 13.29
C PHE A 694 -15.79 -42.56 12.00
N ASP A 695 -16.40 -43.75 12.03
CA ASP A 695 -16.81 -44.49 10.85
C ASP A 695 -17.97 -43.72 10.18
N ASP A 696 -17.82 -43.33 8.92
CA ASP A 696 -18.93 -42.92 8.06
C ASP A 696 -18.98 -43.85 6.83
N PRO A 697 -20.17 -44.33 6.43
CA PRO A 697 -20.31 -45.37 5.42
C PRO A 697 -20.27 -44.83 4.00
N GLU A 698 -19.58 -45.58 3.14
CA GLU A 698 -19.64 -45.46 1.69
C GLU A 698 -21.08 -45.65 1.18
N ASP A 699 -21.68 -44.60 0.62
CA ASP A 699 -22.74 -44.71 -0.38
C ASP A 699 -22.37 -43.84 -1.59
N GLY A 700 -21.80 -44.50 -2.59
CA GLY A 700 -21.46 -43.90 -3.87
C GLY A 700 -22.71 -43.73 -4.74
N VAL A 701 -23.09 -42.47 -4.96
CA VAL A 701 -23.98 -42.08 -6.06
C VAL A 701 -23.15 -41.33 -7.09
N SER A 702 -22.84 -41.99 -8.20
CA SER A 702 -22.27 -41.37 -9.39
C SER A 702 -23.37 -40.52 -10.05
N ILE A 703 -23.22 -39.21 -10.00
CA ILE A 703 -24.01 -38.28 -10.82
C ILE A 703 -23.19 -37.98 -12.07
N ASP A 704 -23.74 -38.38 -13.23
CA ASP A 704 -23.17 -38.12 -14.54
C ASP A 704 -23.13 -36.61 -14.82
N SER A 705 -21.95 -36.12 -15.17
CA SER A 705 -21.62 -34.69 -15.31
C SER A 705 -21.90 -34.12 -16.70
N GLU A 706 -22.78 -34.73 -17.51
CA GLU A 706 -22.98 -34.34 -18.93
C GLU A 706 -24.25 -33.52 -19.20
N ASP A 707 -25.08 -33.21 -18.19
CA ASP A 707 -26.37 -32.50 -18.39
C ASP A 707 -26.44 -31.06 -17.82
N LEU A 708 -25.35 -30.50 -17.29
CA LEU A 708 -25.37 -29.19 -16.60
C LEU A 708 -24.94 -27.97 -17.45
N GLU A 709 -24.46 -28.16 -18.68
CA GLU A 709 -23.93 -27.05 -19.51
C GLU A 709 -24.99 -26.36 -20.40
N ALA A 710 -26.23 -26.84 -20.48
CA ALA A 710 -27.18 -26.34 -21.48
C ALA A 710 -28.06 -25.14 -21.05
N HIS A 711 -27.96 -24.61 -19.83
CA HIS A 711 -28.93 -23.61 -19.30
C HIS A 711 -28.33 -22.31 -18.72
N LEU A 712 -27.05 -22.03 -18.93
CA LEU A 712 -26.45 -20.75 -18.56
C LEU A 712 -26.53 -19.77 -19.74
N GLY A 713 -27.62 -19.00 -19.81
CA GLY A 713 -27.67 -17.82 -20.69
C GLY A 713 -26.66 -16.76 -20.25
N PRO A 714 -26.19 -15.89 -21.16
CA PRO A 714 -25.18 -14.88 -20.87
C PRO A 714 -25.67 -13.96 -19.74
N MET A 715 -24.95 -13.96 -18.61
CA MET A 715 -25.18 -12.98 -17.54
C MET A 715 -24.84 -11.59 -18.07
N SER A 716 -25.85 -10.74 -18.21
CA SER A 716 -25.67 -9.33 -18.50
C SER A 716 -24.82 -8.65 -17.41
N TYR A 717 -23.68 -8.12 -17.82
CA TYR A 717 -22.82 -7.22 -17.06
C TYR A 717 -23.65 -6.12 -16.38
N TYR A 718 -23.47 -5.94 -15.07
CA TYR A 718 -23.91 -4.73 -14.38
C TYR A 718 -22.75 -3.73 -14.45
N GLU A 719 -22.74 -2.89 -15.48
CA GLU A 719 -21.97 -1.65 -15.46
C GLU A 719 -22.52 -0.80 -14.30
N TRP A 720 -21.73 -0.68 -13.23
CA TRP A 720 -21.79 0.52 -12.43
C TRP A 720 -21.25 1.64 -13.31
N ASP A 721 -22.07 2.62 -13.64
CA ASP A 721 -21.74 3.73 -14.55
C ASP A 721 -20.53 4.52 -13.98
N ASP A 722 -19.31 4.19 -14.44
CA ASP A 722 -18.03 4.79 -14.06
C ASP A 722 -17.90 6.28 -14.43
N ARG A 723 -18.99 6.91 -14.89
CA ARG A 723 -19.08 8.36 -15.12
C ARG A 723 -19.15 9.21 -13.84
N PHE A 724 -18.94 8.62 -12.66
CA PHE A 724 -19.03 9.32 -11.38
C PHE A 724 -17.91 8.94 -10.41
N PHE A 725 -16.65 9.10 -10.82
CA PHE A 725 -15.52 9.34 -9.91
C PHE A 725 -14.64 10.49 -10.41
#